data_AF-A0AA36CZ23-F1
#
_entry.id   AF-A0AA36CZ23-F1
#
_cell.length_a   1.000
_cell.length_b   1.000
_cell.length_c   1.000
_cell.angle_alpha   90.00
_cell.angle_beta   90.00
_cell.angle_gamma   90.00
#
_symmetry.space_group_name_H-M   'P 1'
#
loop_
_entity.id
_entity.type
_entity.pdbx_description
1 polymer ?
#
loop_
_entity_poly.entity_id
_entity_poly.type
_entity_poly.pdbx_seq_one_letter_code
_entity_poly.pdbx_strand_id
1 'polypeptide(L)'
;MAGMHFLAGICTKDYVVLACDKASFAYGAVVVDNDSDKEFRIGTKSTMMCIGEDGDVDQFGDWTLRNMRLYSLRNGYELSPRPAFHWIRKSIADSLRSRDHYTVDVLIGGYDDSEKRALLGSIDYLGNGVMGQPYLFRGFPGRFSYAIMDREYRADMNTEAGVALLKKCLQEAKKRFVANLSGYHLVLIDKDGYKKLDDVTMRYVVVGGGVAGVSCVRALRQYLDDEHEVGQFTELFDVKEVGLSFVGERISVVEGAVIAWSYENKDLELSDGSHVPFDYLVIATGARPKNPYPEVGRLLTIRDTETARQLEQRLAGAKRVAVVGNGGIATEIIFELRDVDITWCIRDAHISAAYFDAETAAFLYGRAEKGREAGDKNDEPVRRPKFCDSEAGPSTSSSAPGCALGPDWSTVVQLKGAAAGHNIRVVPSVEVTAVEEKPDSLVLRLSNGEAIEVDMAIWATGVTPNSELWGHPGLKLAEDGGILVDETMATSLPGIWACGDVCTAGWVPSRHWSQIRTWTQARQMGDCAGQSCSGATDLGGFCFELFAHCTTFYGYKIVLLGDFQAKNQPPGWYINERIITDGQLVRCVMHDHRMQGAVLIGETELEEVFENLILNQTDMEDIEDDFLEPAIDLEDYFD
;
A
#
# COMPACT_ATOMS: atom_id res chain seq x y z
N MET A 1 -9.02 -32.64 9.00
CA MET A 1 -8.78 -31.22 8.62
C MET A 1 -7.59 -31.02 7.66
N ALA A 2 -6.82 -32.06 7.30
CA ALA A 2 -5.64 -32.02 6.40
C ALA A 2 -5.82 -31.48 4.95
N GLY A 3 -6.94 -30.84 4.62
CA GLY A 3 -7.15 -30.20 3.32
C GLY A 3 -6.38 -28.89 3.14
N MET A 4 -6.09 -28.16 4.22
CA MET A 4 -5.62 -26.76 4.11
C MET A 4 -4.10 -26.59 4.21
N HIS A 5 -3.41 -27.52 4.85
CA HIS A 5 -1.94 -27.62 4.82
C HIS A 5 -1.42 -28.11 3.46
N PHE A 6 -0.10 -28.08 3.28
CA PHE A 6 0.58 -28.52 2.07
C PHE A 6 1.90 -29.23 2.38
N LEU A 7 2.00 -30.52 2.01
CA LEU A 7 3.29 -31.21 1.88
C LEU A 7 3.63 -31.40 0.42
N ALA A 8 4.90 -31.22 0.08
CA ALA A 8 5.46 -31.47 -1.25
C ALA A 8 6.75 -32.28 -1.15
N GLY A 9 6.99 -33.14 -2.13
CA GLY A 9 8.23 -33.86 -2.28
C GLY A 9 8.60 -34.04 -3.75
N ILE A 10 9.89 -33.91 -4.07
CA ILE A 10 10.49 -34.21 -5.37
C ILE A 10 11.70 -35.12 -5.16
N CYS A 11 11.75 -36.22 -5.89
CA CYS A 11 12.75 -37.29 -5.75
C CYS A 11 13.43 -37.53 -7.10
N THR A 12 14.73 -37.31 -7.17
CA THR A 12 15.56 -37.72 -8.31
C THR A 12 16.17 -39.10 -8.03
N LYS A 13 17.18 -39.50 -8.80
CA LYS A 13 17.99 -40.69 -8.48
C LYS A 13 18.85 -40.48 -7.23
N ASP A 14 19.42 -39.28 -7.08
CA ASP A 14 20.54 -39.02 -6.17
C ASP A 14 20.11 -38.32 -4.87
N TYR A 15 19.00 -37.56 -4.90
CA TYR A 15 18.49 -36.82 -3.75
C TYR A 15 16.95 -36.75 -3.76
N VAL A 16 16.38 -36.43 -2.60
CA VAL A 16 14.98 -36.02 -2.43
C VAL A 16 14.93 -34.68 -1.71
N VAL A 17 14.04 -33.79 -2.14
CA VAL A 17 13.69 -32.56 -1.41
C VAL A 17 12.27 -32.69 -0.90
N LEU A 18 12.06 -32.38 0.37
CA LEU A 18 10.74 -32.29 1.01
C LEU A 18 10.47 -30.83 1.38
N ALA A 19 9.20 -30.44 1.32
CA ALA A 19 8.72 -29.16 1.82
C ALA A 19 7.40 -29.31 2.56
N CYS A 20 7.23 -28.52 3.62
CA CYS A 20 5.96 -28.37 4.34
C CYS A 20 5.61 -26.88 4.47
N ASP A 21 4.33 -26.55 4.47
CA ASP A 21 3.85 -25.22 4.85
C ASP A 21 4.12 -24.92 6.31
N LYS A 22 4.34 -23.65 6.65
CA LYS A 22 4.61 -23.21 8.02
C LYS A 22 3.35 -22.74 8.78
N ALA A 23 2.17 -22.84 8.16
CA ALA A 23 0.90 -22.35 8.73
C ALA A 23 0.16 -23.43 9.53
N SER A 24 -0.31 -23.09 10.74
CA SER A 24 -1.24 -23.91 11.52
C SER A 24 -2.63 -23.27 11.51
N PHE A 25 -3.69 -24.10 11.43
CA PHE A 25 -5.06 -23.65 11.15
C PHE A 25 -6.06 -24.08 12.24
N ALA A 26 -6.78 -23.13 12.82
CA ALA A 26 -7.98 -23.41 13.62
C ALA A 26 -9.20 -23.60 12.70
N TYR A 27 -10.06 -24.56 13.08
CA TYR A 27 -11.42 -24.83 12.58
C TYR A 27 -11.87 -24.05 11.32
N GLY A 28 -11.26 -24.36 10.18
CA GLY A 28 -11.48 -23.64 8.92
C GLY A 28 -10.19 -23.00 8.40
N ALA A 29 -10.31 -21.92 7.65
CA ALA A 29 -9.20 -21.23 7.01
C ALA A 29 -8.52 -20.18 7.92
N VAL A 30 -8.77 -20.23 9.24
CA VAL A 30 -8.20 -19.27 10.21
C VAL A 30 -6.80 -19.73 10.59
N VAL A 31 -5.80 -18.92 10.26
CA VAL A 31 -4.41 -19.17 10.67
C VAL A 31 -4.26 -18.83 12.17
N VAL A 32 -3.48 -19.64 12.89
CA VAL A 32 -3.20 -19.48 14.34
C VAL A 32 -1.71 -19.31 14.61
N ASP A 33 -0.88 -19.88 13.74
CA ASP A 33 0.57 -19.73 13.76
C ASP A 33 1.08 -19.80 12.31
N ASN A 34 2.16 -19.06 12.04
CA ASN A 34 2.80 -18.90 10.74
C ASN A 34 4.25 -19.45 10.72
N ASP A 35 4.77 -19.98 11.83
CA ASP A 35 6.15 -20.50 11.97
C ASP A 35 6.21 -21.94 12.54
N SER A 36 5.16 -22.74 12.28
CA SER A 36 5.01 -24.12 12.77
C SER A 36 6.01 -25.09 12.11
N ASP A 37 6.77 -25.83 12.94
CA ASP A 37 7.68 -26.89 12.47
C ASP A 37 6.97 -28.24 12.39
N LYS A 38 6.97 -28.82 11.19
CA LYS A 38 6.31 -30.09 10.85
C LYS A 38 7.32 -31.15 10.40
N GLU A 39 8.62 -30.91 10.60
CA GLU A 39 9.72 -31.81 10.26
C GLU A 39 10.08 -32.74 11.42
N PHE A 40 10.13 -34.04 11.13
CA PHE A 40 10.54 -35.08 12.07
C PHE A 40 11.68 -35.89 11.47
N ARG A 41 12.92 -35.58 11.88
CA ARG A 41 14.14 -36.25 11.42
C ARG A 41 14.30 -37.65 12.01
N ILE A 42 13.61 -38.61 11.41
CA ILE A 42 13.55 -40.02 11.86
C ILE A 42 14.87 -40.80 11.72
N GLY A 43 15.88 -40.29 11.02
CA GLY A 43 17.22 -40.89 10.93
C GLY A 43 18.28 -39.96 10.33
N THR A 44 19.50 -40.47 10.16
CA THR A 44 20.62 -39.71 9.56
C THR A 44 20.35 -39.30 8.12
N LYS A 45 19.79 -40.22 7.32
CA LYS A 45 19.41 -40.06 5.90
C LYS A 45 17.92 -40.30 5.65
N SER A 46 17.06 -39.97 6.60
CA SER A 46 15.60 -40.11 6.47
C SER A 46 14.86 -39.08 7.30
N THR A 47 13.91 -38.39 6.68
CA THR A 47 13.06 -37.37 7.29
C THR A 47 11.60 -37.66 6.95
N MET A 48 10.73 -37.39 7.92
CA MET A 48 9.28 -37.40 7.81
C MET A 48 8.76 -35.97 7.93
N MET A 49 7.79 -35.59 7.12
CA MET A 49 6.97 -34.38 7.31
C MET A 49 5.51 -34.80 7.47
N CYS A 50 4.77 -34.09 8.32
CA CYS A 50 3.46 -34.51 8.79
C CYS A 50 2.48 -33.33 8.83
N ILE A 51 1.26 -33.51 8.31
CA ILE A 51 0.17 -32.53 8.37
C ILE A 51 -1.11 -33.20 8.88
N GLY A 52 -1.98 -32.48 9.56
CA GLY A 52 -3.13 -33.09 10.24
C GLY A 52 -3.92 -32.07 11.05
N GLU A 53 -4.40 -32.48 12.21
CA GLU A 53 -4.67 -31.57 13.33
C GLU A 53 -3.36 -31.34 14.09
N ASP A 54 -3.04 -30.10 14.49
CA ASP A 54 -1.71 -29.76 15.02
C ASP A 54 -1.32 -30.63 16.23
N GLY A 55 -2.26 -30.86 17.16
CA GLY A 55 -2.04 -31.73 18.32
C GLY A 55 -1.80 -33.21 17.98
N ASP A 56 -2.30 -33.69 16.84
CA ASP A 56 -2.01 -35.04 16.32
C ASP A 56 -0.66 -35.08 15.61
N VAL A 57 -0.29 -34.02 14.89
CA VAL A 57 1.00 -33.88 14.20
C VAL A 57 2.14 -33.94 15.22
N ASP A 58 2.08 -33.15 16.28
CA ASP A 58 3.07 -33.14 17.36
C ASP A 58 3.20 -34.50 18.03
N GLN A 59 2.08 -35.06 18.49
CA GLN A 59 2.06 -36.33 19.22
C GLN A 59 2.56 -37.50 18.35
N PHE A 60 2.05 -37.62 17.13
CA PHE A 60 2.44 -38.72 16.24
C PHE A 60 3.88 -38.55 15.72
N GLY A 61 4.30 -37.33 15.43
CA GLY A 61 5.63 -36.99 14.96
C GLY A 61 6.71 -37.30 15.99
N ASP A 62 6.58 -36.76 17.20
CA ASP A 62 7.50 -37.02 18.32
C ASP A 62 7.47 -38.49 18.75
N TRP A 63 6.29 -39.13 18.80
CA TRP A 63 6.19 -40.56 19.06
C TRP A 63 6.93 -41.41 18.01
N THR A 64 6.77 -41.08 16.72
CA THR A 64 7.46 -41.77 15.62
C THR A 64 8.97 -41.57 15.73
N LEU A 65 9.43 -40.33 15.90
CA LEU A 65 10.83 -39.98 16.08
C LEU A 65 11.50 -40.76 17.23
N ARG A 66 10.83 -40.81 18.39
CA ARG A 66 11.31 -41.55 19.57
C ARG A 66 11.38 -43.05 19.33
N ASN A 67 10.39 -43.65 18.65
CA ASN A 67 10.40 -45.07 18.33
C ASN A 67 11.47 -45.45 17.30
N MET A 68 11.71 -44.63 16.29
CA MET A 68 12.79 -44.81 15.31
C MET A 68 14.17 -44.75 16.00
N ARG A 69 14.37 -43.77 16.88
CA ARG A 69 15.59 -43.65 17.69
C ARG A 69 15.78 -44.83 18.65
N LEU A 70 14.70 -45.30 19.30
CA LEU A 70 14.73 -46.48 20.17
C LEU A 70 15.05 -47.76 19.38
N TYR A 71 14.55 -47.90 18.15
CA TYR A 71 14.91 -49.01 17.27
C TYR A 71 16.41 -49.00 16.96
N SER A 72 16.97 -47.83 16.59
CA SER A 72 18.40 -47.68 16.33
C SER A 72 19.27 -48.07 17.54
N LEU A 73 18.92 -47.56 18.72
CA LEU A 73 19.62 -47.90 19.97
C LEU A 73 19.53 -49.39 20.36
N ARG A 74 18.45 -50.08 20.00
CA ARG A 74 18.27 -51.51 20.31
C ARG A 74 18.96 -52.46 19.33
N ASN A 75 19.02 -52.09 18.06
CA ASN A 75 19.52 -52.98 16.99
C ASN A 75 20.93 -52.61 16.50
N GLY A 76 21.44 -51.42 16.84
CA GLY A 76 22.75 -50.93 16.41
C GLY A 76 22.79 -50.38 14.98
N TYR A 77 21.63 -50.23 14.32
CA TYR A 77 21.50 -49.64 12.99
C TYR A 77 20.13 -48.95 12.83
N GLU A 78 20.08 -47.91 11.99
CA GLU A 78 18.86 -47.15 11.68
C GLU A 78 18.00 -47.88 10.63
N LEU A 79 16.68 -47.65 10.67
CA LEU A 79 15.80 -48.10 9.59
C LEU A 79 16.05 -47.24 8.34
N SER A 80 16.25 -47.87 7.18
CA SER A 80 16.25 -47.16 5.91
C SER A 80 14.83 -46.66 5.55
N PRO A 81 14.68 -45.78 4.54
CA PRO A 81 13.40 -45.11 4.27
C PRO A 81 12.22 -46.07 4.09
N ARG A 82 12.42 -47.22 3.41
CA ARG A 82 11.36 -48.16 3.06
C ARG A 82 10.83 -48.96 4.26
N PRO A 83 11.68 -49.59 5.10
CA PRO A 83 11.25 -50.13 6.39
C PRO A 83 10.54 -49.10 7.28
N ALA A 84 11.07 -47.88 7.37
CA ALA A 84 10.47 -46.81 8.17
C ALA A 84 9.06 -46.45 7.66
N PHE A 85 8.89 -46.24 6.35
CA PHE A 85 7.59 -46.03 5.71
C PHE A 85 6.58 -47.14 6.04
N HIS A 86 6.98 -48.41 5.96
CA HIS A 86 6.07 -49.53 6.26
C HIS A 86 5.70 -49.60 7.75
N TRP A 87 6.61 -49.23 8.65
CA TRP A 87 6.34 -49.13 10.08
C TRP A 87 5.35 -47.98 10.38
N ILE A 88 5.60 -46.78 9.85
CA ILE A 88 4.75 -45.59 10.03
C ILE A 88 3.34 -45.88 9.49
N ARG A 89 3.25 -46.45 8.29
CA ARG A 89 1.98 -46.82 7.66
C ARG A 89 1.20 -47.82 8.50
N LYS A 90 1.89 -48.81 9.10
CA LYS A 90 1.26 -49.76 10.00
C LYS A 90 0.78 -49.07 11.29
N SER A 91 1.58 -48.18 11.88
CA SER A 91 1.21 -47.45 13.09
C SER A 91 -0.08 -46.64 12.92
N ILE A 92 -0.23 -45.91 11.81
CA ILE A 92 -1.47 -45.20 11.46
C ILE A 92 -2.63 -46.19 11.24
N ALA A 93 -2.40 -47.26 10.48
CA ALA A 93 -3.42 -48.28 10.23
C ALA A 93 -3.88 -49.03 11.50
N ASP A 94 -3.03 -49.11 12.53
CA ASP A 94 -3.34 -49.71 13.82
C ASP A 94 -4.02 -48.71 14.77
N SER A 95 -3.66 -47.42 14.75
CA SER A 95 -4.33 -46.37 15.56
C SER A 95 -5.80 -46.18 15.15
N LEU A 96 -6.13 -46.35 13.87
CA LEU A 96 -7.53 -46.35 13.37
C LEU A 96 -8.44 -47.43 13.99
N ARG A 97 -7.89 -48.41 14.71
CA ARG A 97 -8.66 -49.42 15.47
C ARG A 97 -8.84 -49.07 16.94
N SER A 98 -8.30 -47.94 17.38
CA SER A 98 -8.41 -47.42 18.75
C SER A 98 -9.50 -46.34 18.84
N ARG A 99 -9.73 -45.79 20.04
CA ARG A 99 -10.63 -44.63 20.23
C ARG A 99 -9.95 -43.31 19.86
N ASP A 100 -8.65 -43.24 20.09
CA ASP A 100 -7.84 -42.03 20.00
C ASP A 100 -6.88 -42.21 18.81
N HIS A 101 -7.42 -41.99 17.60
CA HIS A 101 -6.71 -42.26 16.34
C HIS A 101 -6.12 -40.98 15.75
N TYR A 102 -4.84 -41.04 15.37
CA TYR A 102 -4.18 -39.92 14.69
C TYR A 102 -4.75 -39.69 13.28
N THR A 103 -5.11 -38.43 12.97
CA THR A 103 -5.63 -37.97 11.68
C THR A 103 -4.54 -37.20 10.92
N VAL A 104 -3.50 -37.92 10.49
CA VAL A 104 -2.30 -37.35 9.87
C VAL A 104 -2.03 -37.86 8.46
N ASP A 105 -1.75 -36.95 7.54
CA ASP A 105 -1.15 -37.23 6.23
C ASP A 105 0.37 -37.04 6.34
N VAL A 106 1.13 -38.05 5.92
CA VAL A 106 2.59 -38.12 6.10
C VAL A 106 3.29 -38.17 4.75
N LEU A 107 4.41 -37.47 4.63
CA LEU A 107 5.33 -37.56 3.49
C LEU A 107 6.73 -37.90 4.02
N ILE A 108 7.37 -38.93 3.47
CA ILE A 108 8.66 -39.45 3.94
C ILE A 108 9.65 -39.49 2.79
N GLY A 109 10.84 -38.93 3.02
CA GLY A 109 11.95 -38.91 2.10
C GLY A 109 13.24 -39.38 2.74
N GLY A 110 14.08 -40.06 1.98
CA GLY A 110 15.45 -40.35 2.39
C GLY A 110 16.27 -41.02 1.31
N TYR A 111 17.54 -41.27 1.61
CA TYR A 111 18.45 -42.01 0.73
C TYR A 111 18.69 -43.41 1.31
N ASP A 112 18.53 -44.44 0.47
CA ASP A 112 18.78 -45.82 0.85
C ASP A 112 20.15 -46.27 0.30
N ASP A 113 21.11 -46.47 1.20
CA ASP A 113 22.48 -46.89 0.85
C ASP A 113 22.55 -48.30 0.22
N SER A 114 21.54 -49.14 0.44
CA SER A 114 21.46 -50.49 -0.13
C SER A 114 20.87 -50.49 -1.54
N GLU A 115 19.82 -49.69 -1.78
CA GLU A 115 19.26 -49.45 -3.12
C GLU A 115 20.07 -48.43 -3.94
N LYS A 116 21.00 -47.69 -3.29
CA LYS A 116 21.81 -46.59 -3.85
C LYS A 116 20.99 -45.53 -4.58
N ARG A 117 19.89 -45.12 -3.98
CA ARG A 117 18.99 -44.10 -4.52
C ARG A 117 18.22 -43.36 -3.45
N ALA A 118 17.76 -42.17 -3.81
CA ALA A 118 16.70 -41.49 -3.07
C ALA A 118 15.36 -42.23 -3.21
N LEU A 119 14.55 -42.10 -2.17
CA LEU A 119 13.20 -42.65 -2.07
C LEU A 119 12.26 -41.60 -1.49
N LEU A 120 11.10 -41.46 -2.11
CA LEU A 120 9.99 -40.64 -1.65
C LEU A 120 8.73 -41.52 -1.54
N GLY A 121 8.01 -41.37 -0.44
CA GLY A 121 6.73 -42.01 -0.19
C GLY A 121 5.78 -41.11 0.58
N SER A 122 4.51 -41.48 0.59
CA SER A 122 3.50 -40.77 1.37
C SER A 122 2.40 -41.71 1.81
N ILE A 123 1.82 -41.43 2.97
CA ILE A 123 0.78 -42.18 3.66
C ILE A 123 -0.36 -41.21 3.95
N ASP A 124 -1.61 -41.61 3.74
CA ASP A 124 -2.78 -40.82 4.16
C ASP A 124 -3.24 -41.18 5.58
N TYR A 125 -4.12 -40.36 6.14
CA TYR A 125 -4.76 -40.58 7.44
C TYR A 125 -5.53 -41.92 7.55
N LEU A 126 -5.78 -42.64 6.45
CA LEU A 126 -6.37 -43.98 6.45
C LEU A 126 -5.32 -45.11 6.46
N GLY A 127 -4.04 -44.77 6.49
CA GLY A 127 -2.93 -45.73 6.40
C GLY A 127 -2.71 -46.28 4.99
N ASN A 128 -3.30 -45.71 3.94
CA ASN A 128 -2.95 -46.06 2.56
C ASN A 128 -1.65 -45.35 2.20
N GLY A 129 -0.66 -46.12 1.72
CA GLY A 129 0.65 -45.57 1.42
C GLY A 129 1.17 -45.98 0.05
N VAL A 130 1.78 -45.02 -0.65
CA VAL A 130 2.53 -45.21 -1.90
C VAL A 130 4.00 -44.81 -1.68
N MET A 131 4.93 -45.51 -2.33
CA MET A 131 6.37 -45.24 -2.20
C MET A 131 7.10 -45.46 -3.52
N GLY A 132 8.26 -44.80 -3.68
CA GLY A 132 9.09 -44.85 -4.89
C GLY A 132 8.55 -43.95 -6.00
N GLN A 133 7.90 -42.84 -5.65
CA GLN A 133 7.32 -41.90 -6.60
C GLN A 133 8.29 -40.75 -6.91
N PRO A 134 8.29 -40.20 -8.13
CA PRO A 134 9.18 -39.10 -8.52
C PRO A 134 8.81 -37.76 -7.85
N TYR A 135 7.53 -37.55 -7.58
CA TYR A 135 7.00 -36.40 -6.85
C TYR A 135 5.71 -36.81 -6.15
N LEU A 136 5.43 -36.21 -4.99
CA LEU A 136 4.22 -36.42 -4.22
C LEU A 136 3.79 -35.10 -3.57
N PHE A 137 2.48 -34.90 -3.50
CA PHE A 137 1.88 -33.76 -2.84
C PHE A 137 0.71 -34.20 -1.95
N ARG A 138 0.59 -33.64 -0.76
CA ARG A 138 -0.57 -33.80 0.16
C ARG A 138 -1.20 -32.45 0.51
N GLY A 139 -2.45 -32.50 0.96
CA GLY A 139 -3.29 -31.32 1.09
C GLY A 139 -3.88 -30.85 -0.24
N PHE A 140 -4.78 -29.86 -0.18
CA PHE A 140 -5.44 -29.29 -1.35
C PHE A 140 -4.52 -28.45 -2.26
N PRO A 141 -3.61 -27.59 -1.73
CA PRO A 141 -2.78 -26.72 -2.58
C PRO A 141 -1.87 -27.50 -3.55
N GLY A 142 -1.42 -28.69 -3.13
CA GLY A 142 -0.62 -29.59 -3.95
C GLY A 142 -1.26 -30.05 -5.26
N ARG A 143 -2.60 -29.96 -5.38
CA ARG A 143 -3.32 -30.28 -6.62
C ARG A 143 -2.94 -29.35 -7.78
N PHE A 144 -2.56 -28.11 -7.48
CA PHE A 144 -2.14 -27.13 -8.47
C PHE A 144 -0.74 -27.40 -9.03
N SER A 145 0.07 -28.21 -8.33
CA SER A 145 1.48 -28.46 -8.68
C SER A 145 1.69 -29.59 -9.70
N TYR A 146 0.77 -30.55 -9.82
CA TYR A 146 0.95 -31.73 -10.68
C TYR A 146 1.19 -31.37 -12.15
N ALA A 147 0.45 -30.41 -12.72
CA ALA A 147 0.62 -29.99 -14.11
C ALA A 147 1.98 -29.33 -14.41
N ILE A 148 2.64 -28.75 -13.39
CA ILE A 148 4.00 -28.20 -13.51
C ILE A 148 5.01 -29.35 -13.49
N MET A 149 4.87 -30.29 -12.54
CA MET A 149 5.73 -31.47 -12.44
C MET A 149 5.67 -32.32 -13.71
N ASP A 150 4.48 -32.67 -14.19
CA ASP A 150 4.27 -33.48 -15.40
C ASP A 150 4.93 -32.88 -16.66
N ARG A 151 5.13 -31.56 -16.69
CA ARG A 151 5.75 -30.83 -17.81
C ARG A 151 7.26 -30.68 -17.68
N GLU A 152 7.78 -30.46 -16.47
CA GLU A 152 9.14 -29.92 -16.26
C GLU A 152 10.08 -30.87 -15.48
N TYR A 153 9.54 -31.84 -14.74
CA TYR A 153 10.32 -32.81 -13.97
C TYR A 153 11.18 -33.72 -14.86
N ARG A 154 12.42 -33.97 -14.44
CA ARG A 154 13.29 -35.02 -15.00
C ARG A 154 14.05 -35.72 -13.87
N ALA A 155 14.25 -37.03 -14.00
CA ALA A 155 14.88 -37.86 -12.96
C ALA A 155 16.40 -37.66 -12.80
N ASP A 156 17.01 -36.83 -13.65
CA ASP A 156 18.43 -36.48 -13.72
C ASP A 156 18.70 -34.99 -13.47
N MET A 157 17.71 -34.24 -12.94
CA MET A 157 17.90 -32.84 -12.55
C MET A 157 18.91 -32.70 -11.42
N ASN A 158 19.80 -31.70 -11.50
CA ASN A 158 20.64 -31.31 -10.37
C ASN A 158 19.80 -30.68 -9.24
N THR A 159 20.37 -30.56 -8.05
CA THR A 159 19.71 -30.00 -6.85
C THR A 159 19.10 -28.63 -7.11
N GLU A 160 19.84 -27.73 -7.76
CA GLU A 160 19.39 -26.35 -8.03
C GLU A 160 18.12 -26.32 -8.89
N ALA A 161 18.10 -27.07 -9.99
CA ALA A 161 16.94 -27.14 -10.87
C ALA A 161 15.75 -27.83 -10.19
N GLY A 162 15.97 -28.87 -9.38
CA GLY A 162 14.91 -29.55 -8.64
C GLY A 162 14.30 -28.67 -7.55
N VAL A 163 15.12 -27.91 -6.82
CA VAL A 163 14.66 -26.91 -5.84
C VAL A 163 13.91 -25.79 -6.54
N ALA A 164 14.41 -25.26 -7.66
CA ALA A 164 13.71 -24.22 -8.43
C ALA A 164 12.33 -24.69 -8.95
N LEU A 165 12.25 -25.93 -9.45
CA LEU A 165 10.97 -26.54 -9.85
C LEU A 165 10.01 -26.70 -8.67
N LEU A 166 10.52 -27.10 -7.50
CA LEU A 166 9.70 -27.16 -6.28
C LEU A 166 9.21 -25.77 -5.87
N LYS A 167 10.08 -24.74 -5.84
CA LYS A 167 9.69 -23.35 -5.53
C LYS A 167 8.57 -22.84 -6.45
N LYS A 168 8.64 -23.14 -7.75
CA LYS A 168 7.59 -22.82 -8.73
C LYS A 168 6.25 -23.49 -8.43
N CYS A 169 6.26 -24.75 -7.98
CA CYS A 169 5.07 -25.46 -7.51
C CYS A 169 4.50 -24.83 -6.22
N LEU A 170 5.36 -24.46 -5.27
CA LEU A 170 5.00 -23.80 -4.01
C LEU A 170 4.35 -22.41 -4.24
N GLN A 171 4.87 -21.64 -5.19
CA GLN A 171 4.31 -20.35 -5.62
C GLN A 171 2.92 -20.53 -6.28
N GLU A 172 2.75 -21.48 -7.21
CA GLU A 172 1.46 -21.71 -7.88
C GLU A 172 0.40 -22.26 -6.90
N ALA A 173 0.82 -23.04 -5.92
CA ALA A 173 -0.03 -23.48 -4.82
C ALA A 173 -0.54 -22.30 -3.99
N LYS A 174 0.33 -21.36 -3.58
CA LYS A 174 -0.07 -20.14 -2.85
C LYS A 174 -0.98 -19.24 -3.69
N LYS A 175 -0.72 -19.09 -5.00
CA LYS A 175 -1.53 -18.24 -5.90
C LYS A 175 -3.00 -18.69 -6.05
N ARG A 176 -3.28 -19.99 -5.92
CA ARG A 176 -4.60 -20.58 -6.18
C ARG A 176 -5.32 -21.09 -4.94
N PHE A 177 -4.68 -20.97 -3.77
CA PHE A 177 -5.24 -21.38 -2.50
C PHE A 177 -5.81 -20.17 -1.75
N VAL A 178 -6.92 -20.37 -1.04
CA VAL A 178 -7.72 -19.29 -0.45
C VAL A 178 -7.13 -18.77 0.86
N ALA A 179 -6.39 -19.60 1.60
CA ALA A 179 -5.75 -19.19 2.84
C ALA A 179 -4.28 -18.83 2.61
N ASN A 180 -3.78 -17.82 3.33
CA ASN A 180 -2.38 -17.41 3.26
C ASN A 180 -1.46 -18.52 3.80
N LEU A 181 -0.39 -18.82 3.05
CA LEU A 181 0.68 -19.71 3.48
C LEU A 181 1.93 -18.83 3.66
N SER A 182 2.32 -18.57 4.91
CA SER A 182 3.43 -17.67 5.30
C SER A 182 4.74 -17.98 4.58
N GLY A 183 5.06 -19.26 4.46
CA GLY A 183 6.17 -19.78 3.70
C GLY A 183 6.23 -21.30 3.78
N TYR A 184 7.33 -21.85 3.27
CA TYR A 184 7.58 -23.28 3.28
C TYR A 184 8.95 -23.59 3.86
N HIS A 185 8.99 -24.55 4.76
CA HIS A 185 10.23 -25.10 5.27
C HIS A 185 10.74 -26.20 4.33
N LEU A 186 12.01 -26.14 3.90
CA LEU A 186 12.61 -27.04 2.90
C LEU A 186 13.80 -27.83 3.45
N VAL A 187 13.84 -29.12 3.11
CA VAL A 187 14.95 -30.02 3.45
C VAL A 187 15.35 -30.88 2.26
N LEU A 188 16.65 -31.11 2.11
CA LEU A 188 17.22 -32.04 1.14
C LEU A 188 17.80 -33.25 1.87
N ILE A 189 17.59 -34.44 1.32
CA ILE A 189 18.24 -35.67 1.77
C ILE A 189 18.88 -36.38 0.57
N ASP A 190 20.17 -36.65 0.67
CA ASP A 190 20.95 -37.38 -0.34
C ASP A 190 21.85 -38.45 0.32
N LYS A 191 22.81 -38.98 -0.45
CA LYS A 191 23.79 -39.96 0.00
C LYS A 191 24.65 -39.49 1.20
N ASP A 192 24.88 -38.20 1.34
CA ASP A 192 25.72 -37.58 2.37
C ASP A 192 24.85 -37.19 3.59
N GLY A 193 23.56 -36.95 3.36
CA GLY A 193 22.50 -37.05 4.37
C GLY A 193 21.54 -35.87 4.35
N TYR A 194 21.06 -35.49 5.54
CA TYR A 194 20.17 -34.35 5.73
C TYR A 194 20.88 -33.00 5.55
N LYS A 195 20.25 -32.08 4.82
CA LYS A 195 20.62 -30.67 4.71
C LYS A 195 19.36 -29.80 4.73
N LYS A 196 19.22 -28.93 5.74
CA LYS A 196 18.23 -27.83 5.72
C LYS A 196 18.58 -26.87 4.56
N LEU A 197 17.57 -26.48 3.79
CA LEU A 197 17.67 -25.44 2.77
C LEU A 197 17.06 -24.15 3.31
N ASP A 198 17.27 -23.04 2.61
CA ASP A 198 16.60 -21.78 2.94
C ASP A 198 15.09 -21.94 2.75
N ASP A 199 14.32 -21.53 3.76
CA ASP A 199 12.86 -21.51 3.71
C ASP A 199 12.39 -20.64 2.53
N VAL A 200 11.26 -21.02 1.91
CA VAL A 200 10.64 -20.24 0.84
C VAL A 200 9.65 -19.27 1.46
N THR A 201 10.14 -18.08 1.79
CA THR A 201 9.34 -16.92 2.18
C THR A 201 8.98 -16.09 0.96
N MET A 202 7.77 -15.52 0.93
CA MET A 202 7.37 -14.61 -0.16
C MET A 202 7.99 -13.23 0.06
N ARG A 203 8.52 -12.63 -1.01
CA ARG A 203 9.08 -11.28 -0.98
C ARG A 203 8.03 -10.26 -1.41
N TYR A 204 7.61 -9.45 -0.45
CA TYR A 204 6.79 -8.27 -0.68
C TYR A 204 7.72 -7.07 -0.90
N VAL A 205 7.58 -6.40 -2.05
CA VAL A 205 8.35 -5.20 -2.36
C VAL A 205 7.38 -4.04 -2.61
N VAL A 206 7.56 -2.94 -1.87
CA VAL A 206 6.77 -1.72 -2.01
C VAL A 206 7.67 -0.62 -2.56
N VAL A 207 7.36 -0.12 -3.76
CA VAL A 207 8.21 0.86 -4.45
C VAL A 207 7.60 2.26 -4.31
N GLY A 208 8.10 3.00 -3.31
CA GLY A 208 7.79 4.41 -3.09
C GLY A 208 7.69 4.75 -1.60
N GLY A 209 8.65 5.51 -1.07
CA GLY A 209 8.69 5.89 0.36
C GLY A 209 7.70 6.98 0.81
N GLY A 210 6.72 7.33 -0.03
CA GLY A 210 5.67 8.30 0.30
C GLY A 210 4.54 7.70 1.14
N VAL A 211 3.55 8.52 1.52
CA VAL A 211 2.46 8.12 2.44
C VAL A 211 1.78 6.80 2.03
N ALA A 212 1.47 6.61 0.75
CA ALA A 212 0.82 5.38 0.27
C ALA A 212 1.67 4.13 0.51
N GLY A 213 2.97 4.19 0.22
CA GLY A 213 3.88 3.07 0.46
C GLY A 213 4.14 2.82 1.95
N VAL A 214 4.29 3.88 2.76
CA VAL A 214 4.43 3.77 4.22
C VAL A 214 3.19 3.11 4.84
N SER A 215 1.99 3.57 4.48
CA SER A 215 0.71 2.98 4.88
C SER A 215 0.60 1.51 4.44
N CYS A 216 0.98 1.21 3.20
CA CYS A 216 1.00 -0.17 2.69
C CYS A 216 1.92 -1.09 3.48
N VAL A 217 3.16 -0.69 3.78
CA VAL A 217 4.09 -1.51 4.59
C VAL A 217 3.58 -1.67 6.03
N ARG A 218 2.96 -0.64 6.61
CA ARG A 218 2.34 -0.70 7.94
C ARG A 218 1.20 -1.73 7.97
N ALA A 219 0.27 -1.66 7.02
CA ALA A 219 -0.82 -2.63 6.90
C ALA A 219 -0.30 -4.04 6.59
N LEU A 220 0.69 -4.19 5.71
CA LEU A 220 1.36 -5.47 5.46
C LEU A 220 1.91 -6.11 6.75
N ARG A 221 2.60 -5.33 7.60
CA ARG A 221 3.12 -5.82 8.89
C ARG A 221 1.99 -6.32 9.78
N GLN A 222 0.92 -5.53 9.96
CA GLN A 222 -0.23 -5.88 10.81
C GLN A 222 -0.83 -7.25 10.46
N TYR A 223 -0.98 -7.57 9.17
CA TYR A 223 -1.60 -8.82 8.71
C TYR A 223 -0.61 -9.98 8.47
N LEU A 224 0.71 -9.74 8.51
CA LEU A 224 1.74 -10.78 8.37
C LEU A 224 2.45 -11.16 9.69
N ASP A 225 2.44 -10.25 10.68
CA ASP A 225 3.09 -10.44 11.99
C ASP A 225 2.09 -10.57 13.17
N ASP A 226 0.78 -10.64 12.90
CA ASP A 226 -0.35 -10.87 13.85
C ASP A 226 -0.58 -9.79 14.93
N GLU A 227 0.04 -8.61 14.81
CA GLU A 227 -0.13 -7.47 15.73
C GLU A 227 -1.42 -6.67 15.42
N HIS A 228 -2.49 -6.95 16.17
CA HIS A 228 -3.77 -6.24 16.07
C HIS A 228 -3.80 -5.00 16.99
N GLU A 229 -3.60 -3.79 16.45
CA GLU A 229 -4.02 -2.54 17.09
C GLU A 229 -5.48 -2.19 16.70
N VAL A 230 -6.28 -1.79 17.69
CA VAL A 230 -7.71 -1.50 17.53
C VAL A 230 -7.97 0.00 17.72
N GLY A 231 -8.48 0.65 16.67
CA GLY A 231 -9.11 1.97 16.70
C GLY A 231 -8.16 3.17 16.62
N GLN A 232 -8.36 4.03 15.61
CA GLN A 232 -7.88 5.40 15.59
C GLN A 232 -9.05 6.32 15.21
N PHE A 233 -9.46 7.19 16.14
CA PHE A 233 -10.56 8.15 15.95
C PHE A 233 -10.17 9.26 14.94
N THR A 234 -11.18 9.80 14.27
CA THR A 234 -11.04 10.62 13.04
C THR A 234 -10.71 12.09 13.29
N GLU A 235 -10.86 12.58 14.53
CA GLU A 235 -10.92 14.02 14.84
C GLU A 235 -9.54 14.72 14.95
N LEU A 236 -8.46 14.00 15.26
CA LEU A 236 -7.15 14.61 15.57
C LEU A 236 -5.97 13.93 14.84
N PHE A 237 -5.48 14.57 13.78
CA PHE A 237 -4.41 14.06 12.90
C PHE A 237 -3.00 14.44 13.40
N ASP A 238 -2.44 13.66 14.34
CA ASP A 238 -1.20 13.99 15.08
C ASP A 238 -0.05 12.93 14.91
N VAL A 239 0.58 12.84 13.72
CA VAL A 239 1.22 11.59 13.19
C VAL A 239 2.78 11.54 13.11
N LYS A 240 3.54 11.54 14.22
CA LYS A 240 4.96 12.02 14.37
C LYS A 240 6.04 11.70 13.28
N GLU A 241 6.98 12.65 13.02
CA GLU A 241 8.33 12.35 12.46
C GLU A 241 9.15 11.55 13.49
N VAL A 242 9.17 10.23 13.29
CA VAL A 242 9.97 9.28 14.06
C VAL A 242 10.94 8.62 13.08
N GLY A 243 12.24 8.59 13.44
CA GLY A 243 13.17 7.66 12.81
C GLY A 243 12.73 6.21 13.06
N LEU A 244 13.32 5.24 12.35
CA LEU A 244 12.86 3.86 12.08
C LEU A 244 12.52 2.92 13.29
N SER A 245 11.84 3.37 14.34
CA SER A 245 11.45 2.56 15.51
C SER A 245 10.38 1.50 15.23
N PHE A 246 9.83 1.49 14.01
CA PHE A 246 8.88 0.48 13.51
C PHE A 246 9.55 -0.57 12.60
N VAL A 247 10.81 -0.38 12.19
CA VAL A 247 11.52 -1.37 11.37
C VAL A 247 12.04 -2.48 12.26
N GLY A 248 11.25 -3.55 12.37
CA GLY A 248 11.68 -4.81 12.98
C GLY A 248 12.59 -5.63 12.05
N GLU A 249 13.14 -6.73 12.56
CA GLU A 249 14.13 -7.58 11.87
C GLU A 249 13.68 -8.14 10.49
N ARG A 250 12.37 -8.08 10.18
CA ARG A 250 11.77 -8.59 8.93
C ARG A 250 11.65 -7.55 7.80
N ILE A 251 11.85 -6.25 8.07
CA ILE A 251 11.67 -5.17 7.08
C ILE A 251 13.03 -4.62 6.66
N SER A 252 13.37 -4.74 5.38
CA SER A 252 14.56 -4.10 4.79
C SER A 252 14.17 -2.84 3.99
N VAL A 253 14.70 -1.68 4.37
CA VAL A 253 14.61 -0.45 3.57
C VAL A 253 15.80 -0.41 2.61
N VAL A 254 15.55 -0.14 1.32
CA VAL A 254 16.58 0.01 0.30
C VAL A 254 16.48 1.41 -0.30
N GLU A 255 17.52 2.23 -0.12
CA GLU A 255 17.61 3.54 -0.76
C GLU A 255 18.16 3.40 -2.19
N GLY A 256 17.29 3.49 -3.19
CA GLY A 256 17.67 3.45 -4.60
C GLY A 256 16.51 3.81 -5.52
N ALA A 257 16.80 4.36 -6.68
CA ALA A 257 15.79 4.60 -7.71
C ALA A 257 15.64 3.33 -8.57
N VAL A 258 14.41 2.80 -8.70
CA VAL A 258 14.13 1.74 -9.67
C VAL A 258 14.19 2.34 -11.08
N ILE A 259 15.01 1.76 -11.95
CA ILE A 259 15.24 2.23 -13.33
C ILE A 259 14.67 1.28 -14.39
N ALA A 260 14.51 0.00 -14.06
CA ALA A 260 13.82 -0.99 -14.88
C ALA A 260 13.17 -2.08 -14.01
N TRP A 261 12.29 -2.87 -14.61
CA TRP A 261 11.65 -4.01 -13.95
C TRP A 261 11.30 -5.11 -14.96
N SER A 262 11.11 -6.34 -14.47
CA SER A 262 10.58 -7.46 -15.24
C SER A 262 9.47 -8.17 -14.48
N TYR A 263 8.28 -8.19 -15.08
CA TYR A 263 7.13 -8.94 -14.53
C TYR A 263 7.32 -10.46 -14.65
N GLU A 264 7.95 -10.93 -15.73
CA GLU A 264 8.20 -12.35 -16.02
C GLU A 264 9.28 -12.94 -15.12
N ASN A 265 10.38 -12.20 -14.91
CA ASN A 265 11.49 -12.64 -14.04
C ASN A 265 11.28 -12.25 -12.56
N LYS A 266 10.27 -11.41 -12.29
CA LYS A 266 9.90 -10.90 -10.95
C LYS A 266 11.06 -10.19 -10.25
N ASP A 267 11.61 -9.19 -10.94
CA ASP A 267 12.83 -8.49 -10.53
C ASP A 267 12.78 -6.99 -10.85
N LEU A 268 13.45 -6.18 -10.02
CA LEU A 268 13.64 -4.73 -10.18
C LEU A 268 15.12 -4.41 -10.32
N GLU A 269 15.49 -3.55 -11.27
CA GLU A 269 16.85 -3.01 -11.43
C GLU A 269 16.94 -1.62 -10.79
N LEU A 270 17.93 -1.40 -9.93
CA LEU A 270 18.17 -0.13 -9.25
C LEU A 270 19.24 0.71 -9.95
N SER A 271 19.25 2.01 -9.69
CA SER A 271 20.16 2.99 -10.29
C SER A 271 21.65 2.75 -10.03
N ASP A 272 22.01 1.92 -9.06
CA ASP A 272 23.39 1.49 -8.78
C ASP A 272 23.79 0.18 -9.50
N GLY A 273 22.87 -0.42 -10.26
CA GLY A 273 23.03 -1.71 -10.94
C GLY A 273 22.76 -2.92 -10.05
N SER A 274 22.26 -2.74 -8.82
CA SER A 274 21.77 -3.83 -7.99
C SER A 274 20.36 -4.28 -8.40
N HIS A 275 19.99 -5.50 -7.99
CA HIS A 275 18.72 -6.14 -8.37
C HIS A 275 17.92 -6.56 -7.12
N VAL A 276 16.60 -6.31 -7.13
CA VAL A 276 15.67 -6.64 -6.04
C VAL A 276 14.58 -7.59 -6.55
N PRO A 277 14.70 -8.91 -6.26
CA PRO A 277 13.69 -9.89 -6.64
C PRO A 277 12.47 -9.81 -5.74
N PHE A 278 11.28 -9.89 -6.32
CA PHE A 278 9.99 -9.87 -5.61
C PHE A 278 9.18 -11.15 -5.91
N ASP A 279 8.19 -11.46 -5.08
CA ASP A 279 7.08 -12.34 -5.47
C ASP A 279 5.81 -11.51 -5.68
N TYR A 280 5.62 -10.51 -4.82
CA TYR A 280 4.54 -9.53 -4.84
C TYR A 280 5.10 -8.11 -4.88
N LEU A 281 4.51 -7.25 -5.71
CA LEU A 281 4.95 -5.87 -5.90
C LEU A 281 3.79 -4.90 -5.63
N VAL A 282 4.02 -3.86 -4.83
CA VAL A 282 3.12 -2.72 -4.70
C VAL A 282 3.79 -1.47 -5.26
N ILE A 283 3.18 -0.89 -6.28
CA ILE A 283 3.64 0.33 -6.94
C ILE A 283 3.06 1.54 -6.19
N ALA A 284 3.92 2.30 -5.52
CA ALA A 284 3.56 3.47 -4.72
C ALA A 284 4.36 4.72 -5.15
N THR A 285 4.77 4.79 -6.42
CA THR A 285 5.65 5.85 -6.97
C THR A 285 4.99 7.24 -7.06
N GLY A 286 3.71 7.34 -6.72
CA GLY A 286 2.94 8.58 -6.70
C GLY A 286 2.91 9.29 -8.07
N ALA A 287 2.95 10.61 -8.02
CA ALA A 287 2.93 11.49 -9.19
C ALA A 287 4.01 12.58 -9.11
N ARG A 288 4.31 13.21 -10.25
CA ARG A 288 5.20 14.38 -10.39
C ARG A 288 4.42 15.61 -10.87
N PRO A 289 4.82 16.84 -10.52
CA PRO A 289 4.18 18.04 -11.06
C PRO A 289 4.26 18.11 -12.58
N LYS A 290 3.22 18.65 -13.22
CA LYS A 290 3.26 19.01 -14.63
C LYS A 290 4.17 20.23 -14.80
N ASN A 291 5.31 20.06 -15.47
CA ASN A 291 6.16 21.17 -15.90
C ASN A 291 6.31 21.16 -17.44
N PRO A 292 5.61 22.05 -18.17
CA PRO A 292 5.77 22.18 -19.63
C PRO A 292 7.02 22.95 -20.06
N TYR A 293 7.76 23.54 -19.12
CA TYR A 293 8.97 24.36 -19.37
C TYR A 293 10.14 23.89 -18.47
N PRO A 294 10.60 22.63 -18.56
CA PRO A 294 11.65 22.07 -17.70
C PRO A 294 13.01 22.77 -17.84
N GLU A 295 13.26 23.44 -18.96
CA GLU A 295 14.48 24.20 -19.24
C GLU A 295 14.53 25.60 -18.59
N VAL A 296 13.40 26.13 -18.13
CA VAL A 296 13.31 27.51 -17.59
C VAL A 296 13.81 27.55 -16.15
N GLY A 297 14.99 28.15 -15.96
CA GLY A 297 15.69 28.19 -14.67
C GLY A 297 14.88 28.85 -13.57
N ARG A 298 14.20 29.97 -13.87
CA ARG A 298 13.37 30.78 -12.95
C ARG A 298 11.97 30.23 -12.69
N LEU A 299 11.60 29.07 -13.23
CA LEU A 299 10.32 28.41 -12.94
C LEU A 299 10.54 27.26 -11.95
N LEU A 300 9.72 27.18 -10.91
CA LEU A 300 9.70 26.09 -9.94
C LEU A 300 8.36 25.35 -9.94
N THR A 301 8.42 24.04 -9.75
CA THR A 301 7.28 23.24 -9.28
C THR A 301 7.53 22.83 -7.83
N ILE A 302 6.46 22.61 -7.06
CA ILE A 302 6.54 22.24 -5.64
C ILE A 302 6.00 20.82 -5.49
N ARG A 303 6.78 19.92 -4.87
CA ARG A 303 6.40 18.51 -4.67
C ARG A 303 6.91 17.88 -3.38
N ASP A 304 8.11 18.23 -2.97
CA ASP A 304 8.89 17.57 -1.92
C ASP A 304 9.66 18.59 -1.06
N THR A 305 10.36 18.10 -0.03
CA THR A 305 11.14 18.95 0.89
C THR A 305 12.25 19.74 0.18
N GLU A 306 12.80 19.21 -0.91
CA GLU A 306 13.91 19.84 -1.62
C GLU A 306 13.41 21.00 -2.50
N THR A 307 12.34 20.78 -3.26
CA THR A 307 11.65 21.86 -4.01
C THR A 307 11.09 22.95 -3.09
N ALA A 308 10.63 22.61 -1.87
CA ALA A 308 10.24 23.60 -0.86
C ALA A 308 11.42 24.47 -0.37
N ARG A 309 12.60 23.87 -0.13
CA ARG A 309 13.84 24.61 0.23
C ARG A 309 14.36 25.46 -0.93
N GLN A 310 14.27 24.97 -2.16
CA GLN A 310 14.63 25.74 -3.36
C GLN A 310 13.71 26.95 -3.55
N LEU A 311 12.42 26.82 -3.22
CA LEU A 311 11.50 27.94 -3.18
C LEU A 311 11.92 28.99 -2.14
N GLU A 312 12.15 28.60 -0.89
CA GLU A 312 12.65 29.49 0.19
C GLU A 312 13.92 30.25 -0.25
N GLN A 313 14.93 29.54 -0.78
CA GLN A 313 16.19 30.13 -1.22
C GLN A 313 16.03 31.15 -2.35
N ARG A 314 15.17 30.87 -3.34
CA ARG A 314 14.95 31.77 -4.48
C ARG A 314 14.03 32.94 -4.13
N LEU A 315 13.06 32.71 -3.27
CA LEU A 315 12.09 33.71 -2.85
C LEU A 315 12.77 34.83 -2.05
N ALA A 316 13.77 34.53 -1.22
CA ALA A 316 14.48 35.50 -0.37
C ALA A 316 15.09 36.71 -1.13
N GLY A 317 15.32 36.61 -2.44
CA GLY A 317 15.75 37.72 -3.30
C GLY A 317 14.66 38.28 -4.24
N ALA A 318 13.51 37.62 -4.34
CA ALA A 318 12.43 37.95 -5.26
C ALA A 318 11.52 39.05 -4.71
N LYS A 319 11.06 39.95 -5.59
CA LYS A 319 10.08 40.99 -5.29
C LYS A 319 8.76 40.75 -5.99
N ARG A 320 8.79 40.10 -7.16
CA ARG A 320 7.62 39.78 -7.97
C ARG A 320 7.61 38.30 -8.28
N VAL A 321 6.52 37.61 -7.96
CA VAL A 321 6.34 36.18 -8.19
C VAL A 321 5.03 35.94 -8.93
N ALA A 322 5.08 35.12 -9.98
CA ALA A 322 3.86 34.58 -10.58
C ALA A 322 3.53 33.23 -9.93
N VAL A 323 2.25 32.99 -9.64
CA VAL A 323 1.72 31.66 -9.32
C VAL A 323 0.79 31.24 -10.46
N VAL A 324 0.98 30.04 -11.01
CA VAL A 324 0.21 29.55 -12.16
C VAL A 324 -0.51 28.26 -11.79
N GLY A 325 -1.85 28.26 -11.86
CA GLY A 325 -2.72 27.15 -11.45
C GLY A 325 -3.59 27.49 -10.25
N ASN A 326 -4.67 26.72 -10.04
CA ASN A 326 -5.77 27.06 -9.11
C ASN A 326 -6.14 25.90 -8.14
N GLY A 327 -5.25 24.91 -8.00
CA GLY A 327 -5.43 23.74 -7.11
C GLY A 327 -4.80 23.94 -5.73
N GLY A 328 -4.82 22.90 -4.88
CA GLY A 328 -4.48 23.00 -3.45
C GLY A 328 -3.13 23.68 -3.15
N ILE A 329 -2.06 23.28 -3.83
CA ILE A 329 -0.73 23.90 -3.67
C ILE A 329 -0.74 25.39 -4.02
N ALA A 330 -1.50 25.80 -5.05
CA ALA A 330 -1.64 27.21 -5.40
C ALA A 330 -2.50 27.97 -4.37
N THR A 331 -3.61 27.38 -3.92
CA THR A 331 -4.47 27.94 -2.88
C THR A 331 -3.70 28.18 -1.58
N GLU A 332 -2.89 27.22 -1.14
CA GLU A 332 -2.10 27.36 0.09
C GLU A 332 -0.97 28.39 -0.08
N ILE A 333 -0.18 28.30 -1.15
CA ILE A 333 1.03 29.13 -1.31
C ILE A 333 0.71 30.62 -1.44
N ILE A 334 -0.44 30.98 -2.01
CA ILE A 334 -0.90 32.37 -2.14
C ILE A 334 -1.07 33.05 -0.78
N PHE A 335 -1.48 32.30 0.25
CA PHE A 335 -1.62 32.81 1.61
C PHE A 335 -0.29 32.85 2.39
N GLU A 336 0.58 31.87 2.12
CA GLU A 336 1.83 31.66 2.87
C GLU A 336 3.00 32.57 2.41
N LEU A 337 3.01 32.96 1.13
CA LEU A 337 3.95 33.94 0.60
C LEU A 337 3.79 35.28 1.31
N ARG A 338 4.92 35.89 1.71
CA ARG A 338 4.97 37.20 2.40
C ARG A 338 6.10 38.05 1.82
N ASP A 339 6.04 39.36 2.05
CA ASP A 339 7.07 40.31 1.63
C ASP A 339 7.36 40.23 0.12
N VAL A 340 6.32 40.05 -0.71
CA VAL A 340 6.42 39.81 -2.16
C VAL A 340 5.14 40.26 -2.91
N ASP A 341 5.29 40.80 -4.12
CA ASP A 341 4.18 41.08 -5.04
C ASP A 341 3.82 39.81 -5.83
N ILE A 342 2.57 39.37 -5.71
CA ILE A 342 2.08 38.09 -6.24
C ILE A 342 1.15 38.37 -7.43
N THR A 343 1.42 37.76 -8.59
CA THR A 343 0.46 37.69 -9.70
C THR A 343 -0.05 36.27 -9.85
N TRP A 344 -1.32 36.04 -9.55
CA TRP A 344 -1.94 34.71 -9.59
C TRP A 344 -2.72 34.51 -10.89
N CYS A 345 -2.16 33.70 -11.80
CA CYS A 345 -2.76 33.38 -13.09
C CYS A 345 -3.59 32.09 -12.98
N ILE A 346 -4.91 32.21 -13.14
CA ILE A 346 -5.86 31.10 -13.04
C ILE A 346 -6.73 30.98 -14.30
N ARG A 347 -7.13 29.75 -14.61
CA ARG A 347 -7.95 29.44 -15.80
C ARG A 347 -9.43 29.62 -15.56
N ASP A 348 -9.82 29.52 -14.30
CA ASP A 348 -11.20 29.62 -13.82
C ASP A 348 -11.59 31.09 -13.62
N ALA A 349 -12.89 31.36 -13.44
CA ALA A 349 -13.40 32.70 -13.23
C ALA A 349 -13.07 33.25 -11.82
N HIS A 350 -12.80 32.38 -10.85
CA HIS A 350 -12.61 32.69 -9.44
C HIS A 350 -11.51 31.82 -8.80
N ILE A 351 -11.00 32.27 -7.65
CA ILE A 351 -9.92 31.60 -6.92
C ILE A 351 -10.37 30.25 -6.35
N SER A 352 -9.45 29.30 -6.28
CA SER A 352 -9.64 27.97 -5.66
C SER A 352 -10.86 27.20 -6.20
N ALA A 353 -11.19 27.38 -7.49
CA ALA A 353 -12.36 26.79 -8.15
C ALA A 353 -12.38 25.25 -8.18
N ALA A 354 -11.25 24.60 -7.86
CA ALA A 354 -11.17 23.16 -7.63
C ALA A 354 -11.85 22.70 -6.32
N TYR A 355 -12.22 23.65 -5.44
CA TYR A 355 -12.78 23.40 -4.11
C TYR A 355 -14.05 24.18 -3.81
N PHE A 356 -14.12 25.44 -4.27
CA PHE A 356 -15.18 26.40 -3.91
C PHE A 356 -15.85 26.95 -5.18
N ASP A 357 -17.08 27.43 -5.07
CA ASP A 357 -17.67 28.27 -6.12
C ASP A 357 -17.30 29.76 -5.94
N ALA A 358 -17.91 30.64 -6.73
CA ALA A 358 -17.61 32.06 -6.70
C ALA A 358 -18.05 32.77 -5.41
N GLU A 359 -19.09 32.31 -4.73
CA GLU A 359 -19.63 32.95 -3.52
C GLU A 359 -18.79 32.57 -2.29
N THR A 360 -18.54 31.28 -2.09
CA THR A 360 -17.61 30.80 -1.06
C THR A 360 -16.18 31.32 -1.30
N ALA A 361 -15.73 31.44 -2.56
CA ALA A 361 -14.43 32.04 -2.87
C ALA A 361 -14.36 33.54 -2.56
N ALA A 362 -15.46 34.29 -2.70
CA ALA A 362 -15.51 35.70 -2.34
C ALA A 362 -15.39 35.91 -0.82
N PHE A 363 -15.98 35.03 0.00
CA PHE A 363 -15.79 35.00 1.45
C PHE A 363 -14.29 34.84 1.82
N LEU A 364 -13.59 33.94 1.15
CA LEU A 364 -12.16 33.67 1.39
C LEU A 364 -11.22 34.76 0.84
N TYR A 365 -11.62 35.51 -0.20
CA TYR A 365 -10.75 36.47 -0.89
C TYR A 365 -10.18 37.54 0.04
N GLY A 366 -10.99 38.11 0.94
CA GLY A 366 -10.54 39.13 1.89
C GLY A 366 -9.52 38.63 2.92
N ARG A 367 -9.43 37.31 3.13
CA ARG A 367 -8.40 36.65 3.95
C ARG A 367 -7.14 36.38 3.12
N ALA A 368 -7.30 35.95 1.86
CA ALA A 368 -6.20 35.81 0.91
C ALA A 368 -5.42 37.13 0.72
N GLU A 369 -6.13 38.24 0.48
CA GLU A 369 -5.56 39.57 0.25
C GLU A 369 -4.78 40.13 1.45
N LYS A 370 -5.16 39.77 2.68
CA LYS A 370 -4.38 40.10 3.89
C LYS A 370 -3.08 39.29 4.01
N GLY A 371 -3.12 38.03 3.57
CA GLY A 371 -2.02 37.07 3.72
C GLY A 371 -1.87 36.56 5.16
N ARG A 372 -0.87 35.71 5.40
CA ARG A 372 -0.63 35.08 6.71
C ARG A 372 -0.11 36.05 7.75
N GLU A 373 -0.90 36.29 8.80
CA GLU A 373 -0.49 36.94 10.05
C GLU A 373 0.02 35.91 11.08
N ALA A 374 0.52 36.39 12.22
CA ALA A 374 1.02 35.50 13.29
C ALA A 374 -0.16 34.88 14.06
N GLY A 375 -0.19 33.55 14.15
CA GLY A 375 -1.30 32.79 14.75
C GLY A 375 -2.35 32.25 13.77
N ASP A 376 -2.26 32.60 12.48
CA ASP A 376 -3.22 32.14 11.44
C ASP A 376 -3.07 30.67 11.03
N LYS A 377 -2.05 29.97 11.51
CA LYS A 377 -1.83 28.54 11.30
C LYS A 377 -1.16 27.98 12.55
N ASN A 378 -1.50 26.74 12.94
CA ASN A 378 -0.88 26.09 14.08
C ASN A 378 0.65 26.00 13.86
N ASP A 379 1.40 26.82 14.59
CA ASP A 379 2.87 26.85 14.55
C ASP A 379 3.51 25.66 15.31
N GLU A 380 2.70 24.73 15.83
CA GLU A 380 3.19 23.48 16.42
C GLU A 380 3.60 22.47 15.35
N PRO A 381 4.75 21.76 15.51
CA PRO A 381 5.22 20.81 14.51
C PRO A 381 4.28 19.61 14.30
N VAL A 382 3.46 19.64 13.24
CA VAL A 382 2.68 18.50 12.75
C VAL A 382 3.60 17.46 12.11
N ARG A 383 4.28 16.71 12.97
CA ARG A 383 4.23 15.25 13.04
C ARG A 383 3.87 14.50 11.72
N ARG A 384 4.83 13.83 11.03
CA ARG A 384 4.59 12.97 9.82
C ARG A 384 5.42 11.66 9.76
N PRO A 385 4.90 10.51 9.31
CA PRO A 385 5.68 9.27 9.14
C PRO A 385 6.35 9.20 7.75
N LYS A 386 7.63 8.83 7.70
CA LYS A 386 8.42 8.69 6.47
C LYS A 386 9.59 7.71 6.69
N PHE A 387 10.00 6.96 5.66
CA PHE A 387 11.28 6.24 5.70
C PHE A 387 12.45 7.24 5.58
N CYS A 388 13.34 7.23 6.56
CA CYS A 388 14.57 8.02 6.58
C CYS A 388 15.57 7.32 7.51
N ASP A 389 16.80 7.06 7.08
CA ASP A 389 17.79 6.40 7.92
C ASP A 389 18.31 7.33 9.05
N SER A 390 18.58 6.76 10.21
CA SER A 390 19.03 7.49 11.40
C SER A 390 20.54 7.78 11.42
N GLU A 391 21.34 7.08 10.61
CA GLU A 391 22.79 7.28 10.49
C GLU A 391 23.19 8.13 9.27
N ALA A 392 22.26 8.42 8.36
CA ALA A 392 22.49 9.29 7.22
C ALA A 392 22.56 10.76 7.64
N GLY A 393 23.78 11.27 7.85
CA GLY A 393 24.04 12.71 7.78
C GLY A 393 23.55 13.31 6.45
N PRO A 394 23.32 14.63 6.34
CA PRO A 394 22.61 15.24 5.22
C PRO A 394 23.20 14.83 3.87
N SER A 395 22.49 13.95 3.16
CA SER A 395 22.97 13.28 1.96
C SER A 395 22.99 14.23 0.76
N THR A 396 24.08 14.97 0.63
CA THR A 396 24.39 15.70 -0.59
C THR A 396 24.49 14.73 -1.76
N SER A 397 23.68 14.94 -2.80
CA SER A 397 23.64 14.22 -4.08
C SER A 397 22.90 12.86 -4.14
N SER A 398 21.67 12.79 -3.61
CA SER A 398 20.63 11.96 -4.25
C SER A 398 20.05 12.73 -5.45
N SER A 399 20.03 12.12 -6.64
CA SER A 399 19.34 12.67 -7.82
C SER A 399 17.87 12.20 -7.94
N ALA A 400 17.38 11.46 -6.95
CA ALA A 400 16.01 10.96 -6.94
C ALA A 400 15.06 12.00 -6.31
N PRO A 401 13.87 12.24 -6.90
CA PRO A 401 12.88 13.17 -6.32
C PRO A 401 12.38 12.65 -4.98
N GLY A 402 12.08 13.58 -4.07
CA GLY A 402 11.62 13.26 -2.72
C GLY A 402 10.14 12.86 -2.66
N CYS A 403 9.74 12.44 -1.46
CA CYS A 403 8.34 12.13 -1.15
C CYS A 403 7.45 13.39 -1.21
N ALA A 404 6.17 13.16 -1.52
CA ALA A 404 5.12 14.17 -1.47
C ALA A 404 5.13 14.99 -0.18
N LEU A 405 4.99 16.31 -0.33
CA LEU A 405 4.66 17.22 0.76
C LEU A 405 3.27 16.89 1.35
N GLY A 406 3.18 16.94 2.69
CA GLY A 406 1.93 16.86 3.45
C GLY A 406 1.28 18.23 3.67
N PRO A 407 0.12 18.30 4.35
CA PRO A 407 -0.71 19.51 4.44
C PRO A 407 -0.01 20.75 5.03
N ASP A 408 0.89 20.60 6.01
CA ASP A 408 1.58 21.74 6.65
C ASP A 408 3.03 21.88 6.17
N TRP A 409 3.30 21.64 4.88
CA TRP A 409 4.68 21.70 4.35
C TRP A 409 5.28 23.10 4.42
N SER A 410 4.44 24.14 4.44
CA SER A 410 4.82 25.54 4.59
C SER A 410 5.37 25.89 5.99
N THR A 411 5.16 25.05 7.02
CA THR A 411 5.67 25.34 8.38
C THR A 411 7.18 25.08 8.53
N VAL A 412 7.78 24.31 7.62
CA VAL A 412 9.22 23.95 7.67
C VAL A 412 10.12 24.81 6.77
N VAL A 413 9.57 25.86 6.14
CA VAL A 413 10.29 26.77 5.22
C VAL A 413 9.84 28.23 5.39
N GLN A 414 10.75 29.19 5.25
CA GLN A 414 10.41 30.62 5.33
C GLN A 414 10.01 31.18 3.96
N LEU A 415 8.71 31.25 3.70
CA LEU A 415 8.15 31.80 2.47
C LEU A 415 8.09 33.34 2.50
N LYS A 416 9.26 33.99 2.54
CA LYS A 416 9.43 35.46 2.53
C LYS A 416 10.26 35.97 1.36
N GLY A 417 9.80 37.06 0.73
CA GLY A 417 10.49 37.79 -0.32
C GLY A 417 11.23 39.04 0.13
N ALA A 418 11.49 39.94 -0.83
CA ALA A 418 12.24 41.19 -0.67
C ALA A 418 11.46 42.46 -1.09
N ALA A 419 10.12 42.37 -1.21
CA ALA A 419 9.22 43.51 -1.39
C ALA A 419 8.71 44.05 -0.03
N ALA A 420 7.88 45.09 -0.06
CA ALA A 420 7.30 45.68 1.15
C ALA A 420 5.82 45.29 1.26
N GLY A 421 5.52 44.33 2.13
CA GLY A 421 4.16 43.84 2.38
C GLY A 421 3.72 42.70 1.46
N HIS A 422 2.41 42.49 1.38
CA HIS A 422 1.77 41.40 0.66
C HIS A 422 0.73 41.98 -0.29
N ASN A 423 0.95 41.82 -1.61
CA ASN A 423 0.05 42.33 -2.64
C ASN A 423 -0.32 41.19 -3.58
N ILE A 424 -1.60 40.82 -3.67
CA ILE A 424 -2.09 39.83 -4.63
C ILE A 424 -2.83 40.51 -5.77
N ARG A 425 -2.42 40.20 -7.00
CA ARG A 425 -3.18 40.46 -8.22
C ARG A 425 -3.65 39.14 -8.82
N VAL A 426 -4.93 38.83 -8.71
CA VAL A 426 -5.52 37.70 -9.45
C VAL A 426 -5.78 38.11 -10.89
N VAL A 427 -5.41 37.24 -11.83
CA VAL A 427 -5.74 37.33 -13.25
C VAL A 427 -6.57 36.09 -13.59
N PRO A 428 -7.92 36.19 -13.63
CA PRO A 428 -8.80 35.06 -13.91
C PRO A 428 -8.97 34.80 -15.41
N SER A 429 -9.49 33.63 -15.76
CA SER A 429 -9.81 33.22 -17.13
C SER A 429 -8.64 33.30 -18.12
N VAL A 430 -7.42 33.01 -17.68
CA VAL A 430 -6.19 33.06 -18.52
C VAL A 430 -5.38 31.77 -18.47
N GLU A 431 -4.68 31.48 -19.58
CA GLU A 431 -3.64 30.46 -19.65
C GLU A 431 -2.30 31.12 -19.99
N VAL A 432 -1.19 30.61 -19.44
CA VAL A 432 0.15 30.99 -19.88
C VAL A 432 0.46 30.26 -21.19
N THR A 433 0.60 31.02 -22.27
CA THR A 433 0.80 30.50 -23.64
C THR A 433 2.28 30.41 -24.04
N ALA A 434 3.14 31.21 -23.41
CA ALA A 434 4.60 31.13 -23.57
C ALA A 434 5.33 31.69 -22.34
N VAL A 435 6.55 31.21 -22.13
CA VAL A 435 7.46 31.62 -21.07
C VAL A 435 8.79 32.03 -21.71
N GLU A 436 9.30 33.21 -21.35
CA GLU A 436 10.53 33.78 -21.89
C GLU A 436 11.45 34.18 -20.74
N GLU A 437 12.56 33.45 -20.57
CA GLU A 437 13.55 33.73 -19.52
C GLU A 437 14.57 34.79 -19.99
N LYS A 438 14.75 35.82 -19.17
CA LYS A 438 15.72 36.91 -19.34
C LYS A 438 16.81 36.80 -18.27
N PRO A 439 17.94 37.52 -18.40
CA PRO A 439 19.02 37.49 -17.41
C PRO A 439 18.54 37.77 -15.97
N ASP A 440 17.70 38.78 -15.79
CA ASP A 440 17.27 39.27 -14.47
C ASP A 440 15.78 39.01 -14.15
N SER A 441 15.00 38.47 -15.10
CA SER A 441 13.54 38.34 -14.97
C SER A 441 12.97 37.17 -15.79
N LEU A 442 11.69 36.88 -15.60
CA LEU A 442 10.91 35.89 -16.32
C LEU A 442 9.64 36.56 -16.87
N VAL A 443 9.35 36.38 -18.16
CA VAL A 443 8.14 36.93 -18.80
C VAL A 443 7.16 35.81 -19.11
N LEU A 444 5.95 35.91 -18.57
CA LEU A 444 4.82 35.03 -18.88
C LEU A 444 3.89 35.74 -19.86
N ARG A 445 3.60 35.12 -21.01
CA ARG A 445 2.62 35.61 -21.98
C ARG A 445 1.29 34.91 -21.74
N LEU A 446 0.22 35.67 -21.59
CA LEU A 446 -1.12 35.17 -21.28
C LEU A 446 -2.01 35.07 -22.52
N SER A 447 -3.02 34.20 -22.47
CA SER A 447 -4.01 34.01 -23.53
C SER A 447 -4.86 35.25 -23.84
N ASN A 448 -4.98 36.18 -22.89
CA ASN A 448 -5.63 37.49 -23.07
C ASN A 448 -4.73 38.53 -23.79
N GLY A 449 -3.48 38.18 -24.13
CA GLY A 449 -2.51 39.06 -24.76
C GLY A 449 -1.65 39.90 -23.79
N GLU A 450 -1.89 39.81 -22.49
CA GLU A 450 -1.04 40.44 -21.47
C GLU A 450 0.32 39.72 -21.37
N ALA A 451 1.37 40.47 -21.02
CA ALA A 451 2.68 39.93 -20.67
C ALA A 451 3.07 40.41 -19.27
N ILE A 452 3.30 39.46 -18.36
CA ILE A 452 3.67 39.71 -16.96
C ILE A 452 5.17 39.48 -16.81
N GLU A 453 5.89 40.44 -16.23
CA GLU A 453 7.32 40.32 -15.93
C GLU A 453 7.55 40.20 -14.42
N VAL A 454 8.06 39.04 -14.00
CA VAL A 454 8.32 38.63 -12.60
C VAL A 454 9.78 38.21 -12.43
N ASP A 455 10.21 37.96 -11.19
CA ASP A 455 11.58 37.53 -10.91
C ASP A 455 11.69 35.99 -10.95
N MET A 456 10.59 35.30 -10.61
CA MET A 456 10.41 33.84 -10.72
C MET A 456 8.91 33.47 -10.86
N ALA A 457 8.62 32.24 -11.28
CA ALA A 457 7.27 31.68 -11.31
C ALA A 457 7.17 30.35 -10.55
N ILE A 458 6.05 30.15 -9.86
CA ILE A 458 5.66 28.88 -9.24
C ILE A 458 4.57 28.26 -10.10
N TRP A 459 4.77 27.02 -10.51
CA TRP A 459 3.92 26.31 -11.44
C TRP A 459 3.22 25.14 -10.74
N ALA A 460 1.90 25.25 -10.57
CA ALA A 460 1.06 24.38 -9.75
C ALA A 460 -0.19 23.90 -10.51
N THR A 461 -0.04 23.55 -11.80
CA THR A 461 -1.13 23.13 -12.70
C THR A 461 -1.49 21.64 -12.60
N GLY A 462 -1.34 21.04 -11.41
CA GLY A 462 -1.57 19.61 -11.15
C GLY A 462 -0.39 18.68 -11.47
N VAL A 463 -0.63 17.38 -11.40
CA VAL A 463 0.39 16.32 -11.45
C VAL A 463 0.12 15.28 -12.53
N THR A 464 1.15 14.52 -12.92
CA THR A 464 1.09 13.35 -13.80
C THR A 464 1.54 12.12 -12.99
N PRO A 465 0.78 11.00 -12.99
CA PRO A 465 1.19 9.76 -12.32
C PRO A 465 2.54 9.26 -12.83
N ASN A 466 3.37 8.71 -11.92
CA ASN A 466 4.68 8.15 -12.25
C ASN A 466 4.55 6.69 -12.69
N SER A 467 3.80 6.47 -13.78
CA SER A 467 3.44 5.18 -14.33
C SER A 467 4.38 4.69 -15.43
N GLU A 468 5.20 5.56 -16.02
CA GLU A 468 5.96 5.27 -17.25
C GLU A 468 6.96 4.12 -17.09
N LEU A 469 7.63 4.05 -15.93
CA LEU A 469 8.55 2.96 -15.56
C LEU A 469 7.88 1.58 -15.60
N TRP A 470 6.58 1.53 -15.30
CA TRP A 470 5.80 0.31 -15.12
C TRP A 470 5.16 -0.19 -16.43
N GLY A 471 5.57 0.36 -17.58
CA GLY A 471 5.03 -0.02 -18.89
C GLY A 471 5.17 -1.52 -19.19
N HIS A 472 4.04 -2.22 -19.27
CA HIS A 472 3.97 -3.65 -19.62
C HIS A 472 2.69 -3.94 -20.42
N PRO A 473 2.69 -4.80 -21.45
CA PRO A 473 1.51 -5.04 -22.30
C PRO A 473 0.26 -5.56 -21.57
N GLY A 474 0.43 -6.18 -20.40
CA GLY A 474 -0.64 -6.66 -19.54
C GLY A 474 -1.06 -5.67 -18.44
N LEU A 475 -0.37 -4.54 -18.27
CA LEU A 475 -0.73 -3.49 -17.31
C LEU A 475 -1.63 -2.45 -17.99
N LYS A 476 -2.86 -2.31 -17.50
CA LYS A 476 -3.82 -1.31 -17.99
C LYS A 476 -3.56 0.04 -17.35
N LEU A 477 -3.61 1.10 -18.16
CA LEU A 477 -3.57 2.49 -17.71
C LEU A 477 -4.89 3.19 -18.03
N ALA A 478 -5.24 4.18 -17.22
CA ALA A 478 -6.38 5.09 -17.42
C ALA A 478 -6.01 6.23 -18.39
N GLU A 479 -7.01 7.03 -18.78
CA GLU A 479 -6.80 8.18 -19.69
C GLU A 479 -5.88 9.26 -19.11
N ASP A 480 -5.81 9.40 -17.78
CA ASP A 480 -4.88 10.31 -17.09
C ASP A 480 -3.45 9.75 -16.96
N GLY A 481 -3.21 8.56 -17.50
CA GLY A 481 -1.96 7.81 -17.42
C GLY A 481 -1.78 7.01 -16.13
N GLY A 482 -2.73 7.04 -15.19
CA GLY A 482 -2.61 6.29 -13.93
C GLY A 482 -2.77 4.79 -14.14
N ILE A 483 -2.13 3.98 -13.30
CA ILE A 483 -2.30 2.53 -13.32
C ILE A 483 -3.73 2.19 -12.90
N LEU A 484 -4.49 1.46 -13.73
CA LEU A 484 -5.86 1.05 -13.38
C LEU A 484 -5.82 -0.04 -12.32
N VAL A 485 -6.59 0.18 -11.24
CA VAL A 485 -6.74 -0.76 -10.12
C VAL A 485 -8.21 -1.05 -9.83
N ASP A 486 -8.49 -2.26 -9.35
CA ASP A 486 -9.80 -2.61 -8.79
C ASP A 486 -9.95 -2.12 -7.33
N GLU A 487 -11.11 -2.38 -6.72
CA GLU A 487 -11.42 -2.03 -5.34
C GLU A 487 -10.43 -2.62 -4.32
N THR A 488 -9.70 -3.68 -4.66
CA THR A 488 -8.67 -4.28 -3.81
C THR A 488 -7.27 -3.69 -4.05
N MET A 489 -7.17 -2.57 -4.79
CA MET A 489 -5.94 -1.96 -5.29
C MET A 489 -5.12 -2.87 -6.24
N ALA A 490 -5.67 -4.00 -6.68
CA ALA A 490 -4.96 -4.92 -7.56
C ALA A 490 -4.97 -4.39 -9.00
N THR A 491 -3.83 -4.53 -9.68
CA THR A 491 -3.71 -4.15 -11.09
C THR A 491 -4.19 -5.29 -12.00
N SER A 492 -4.23 -5.04 -13.31
CA SER A 492 -4.47 -6.11 -14.29
C SER A 492 -3.34 -7.17 -14.39
N LEU A 493 -2.24 -7.02 -13.64
CA LEU A 493 -1.15 -8.00 -13.55
C LEU A 493 -1.20 -8.78 -12.22
N PRO A 494 -1.36 -10.12 -12.26
CA PRO A 494 -1.38 -10.95 -11.05
C PRO A 494 -0.16 -10.78 -10.13
N GLY A 495 -0.43 -10.49 -8.86
CA GLY A 495 0.58 -10.25 -7.84
C GLY A 495 1.22 -8.86 -7.88
N ILE A 496 0.61 -7.92 -8.60
CA ILE A 496 1.02 -6.50 -8.68
C ILE A 496 -0.18 -5.62 -8.26
N TRP A 497 0.04 -4.76 -7.27
CA TRP A 497 -0.91 -3.74 -6.79
C TRP A 497 -0.36 -2.33 -7.06
N ALA A 498 -1.22 -1.31 -7.00
CA ALA A 498 -0.78 0.08 -7.06
C ALA A 498 -1.62 0.99 -6.15
N CYS A 499 -1.00 1.97 -5.48
CA CYS A 499 -1.68 2.82 -4.49
C CYS A 499 -1.23 4.29 -4.51
N GLY A 500 -2.16 5.18 -4.11
CA GLY A 500 -1.95 6.63 -4.10
C GLY A 500 -1.82 7.23 -5.50
N ASP A 501 -1.16 8.39 -5.63
CA ASP A 501 -1.16 9.17 -6.88
C ASP A 501 -0.64 8.45 -8.15
N VAL A 502 -0.11 7.23 -8.08
CA VAL A 502 0.29 6.50 -9.31
C VAL A 502 -0.90 5.83 -10.00
N CYS A 503 -1.96 5.50 -9.26
CA CYS A 503 -3.08 4.70 -9.76
C CYS A 503 -4.39 5.48 -9.89
N THR A 504 -5.30 4.91 -10.68
CA THR A 504 -6.63 5.45 -10.99
C THR A 504 -7.66 4.36 -10.73
N ALA A 505 -8.74 4.71 -10.03
CA ALA A 505 -9.82 3.81 -9.67
C ALA A 505 -10.53 3.25 -10.93
N GLY A 506 -10.55 1.93 -11.06
CA GLY A 506 -11.16 1.21 -12.18
C GLY A 506 -12.52 0.57 -11.87
N TRP A 507 -12.97 0.64 -10.61
CA TRP A 507 -14.32 0.25 -10.19
C TRP A 507 -15.31 1.42 -10.38
N VAL A 508 -16.60 1.20 -10.12
CA VAL A 508 -17.61 2.27 -10.13
C VAL A 508 -17.62 2.98 -8.76
N PRO A 509 -17.30 4.28 -8.67
CA PRO A 509 -17.38 5.05 -7.43
C PRO A 509 -18.72 4.97 -6.70
N SER A 510 -18.69 5.12 -5.37
CA SER A 510 -19.87 5.52 -4.61
C SER A 510 -20.36 6.90 -5.07
N ARG A 511 -21.66 7.20 -4.88
CA ARG A 511 -22.29 8.47 -5.25
C ARG A 511 -21.54 9.68 -4.67
N HIS A 512 -21.08 9.55 -3.42
CA HIS A 512 -20.46 10.61 -2.64
C HIS A 512 -18.93 10.54 -2.61
N TRP A 513 -18.32 9.61 -3.36
CA TRP A 513 -16.87 9.51 -3.47
C TRP A 513 -16.40 9.90 -4.87
N SER A 514 -15.28 10.62 -4.94
CA SER A 514 -14.58 10.89 -6.20
C SER A 514 -13.07 10.82 -5.97
N GLN A 515 -12.32 10.34 -6.96
CA GLN A 515 -10.87 10.27 -6.81
C GLN A 515 -10.25 11.66 -6.99
N ILE A 516 -9.59 12.16 -5.95
CA ILE A 516 -8.78 13.37 -5.98
C ILE A 516 -7.44 13.06 -5.33
N ARG A 517 -6.35 13.32 -6.04
CA ARG A 517 -4.95 13.05 -5.66
C ARG A 517 -4.54 13.88 -4.42
N THR A 518 -4.99 13.40 -3.26
CA THR A 518 -4.91 14.00 -1.93
C THR A 518 -4.15 13.07 -1.00
N TRP A 519 -3.59 13.64 0.07
CA TRP A 519 -2.86 12.87 1.08
C TRP A 519 -3.76 11.82 1.77
N THR A 520 -5.01 12.18 2.07
CA THR A 520 -6.00 11.29 2.72
C THR A 520 -6.27 10.05 1.86
N GLN A 521 -6.60 10.22 0.58
CA GLN A 521 -6.81 9.07 -0.33
C GLN A 521 -5.53 8.27 -0.53
N ALA A 522 -4.37 8.92 -0.63
CA ALA A 522 -3.10 8.20 -0.76
C ALA A 522 -2.80 7.30 0.45
N ARG A 523 -3.14 7.72 1.68
CA ARG A 523 -3.10 6.87 2.88
C ARG A 523 -4.08 5.70 2.78
N GLN A 524 -5.36 5.97 2.52
CA GLN A 524 -6.43 4.96 2.44
C GLN A 524 -6.12 3.88 1.39
N MET A 525 -5.71 4.28 0.18
CA MET A 525 -5.27 3.38 -0.88
C MET A 525 -4.04 2.56 -0.49
N GLY A 526 -3.11 3.16 0.28
CA GLY A 526 -1.93 2.49 0.80
C GLY A 526 -2.30 1.39 1.81
N ASP A 527 -3.08 1.74 2.84
CA ASP A 527 -3.55 0.81 3.86
C ASP A 527 -4.33 -0.36 3.20
N CYS A 528 -5.26 -0.08 2.27
CA CYS A 528 -6.01 -1.09 1.51
C CYS A 528 -5.11 -2.00 0.65
N ALA A 529 -4.12 -1.43 -0.07
CA ALA A 529 -3.18 -2.23 -0.86
C ALA A 529 -2.37 -3.18 0.03
N GLY A 530 -1.97 -2.75 1.23
CA GLY A 530 -1.28 -3.59 2.20
C GLY A 530 -2.13 -4.75 2.72
N GLN A 531 -3.38 -4.48 3.10
CA GLN A 531 -4.37 -5.51 3.47
C GLN A 531 -4.55 -6.52 2.32
N SER A 532 -4.87 -6.04 1.12
CA SER A 532 -5.14 -6.87 -0.06
C SER A 532 -3.96 -7.77 -0.44
N CYS A 533 -2.74 -7.23 -0.53
CA CYS A 533 -1.58 -8.04 -0.93
C CYS A 533 -1.12 -9.03 0.15
N SER A 534 -1.42 -8.78 1.44
CA SER A 534 -1.21 -9.78 2.50
C SER A 534 -2.05 -11.06 2.30
N GLY A 535 -3.17 -10.96 1.56
CA GLY A 535 -4.15 -12.02 1.39
C GLY A 535 -5.30 -11.98 2.42
N ALA A 536 -5.49 -10.85 3.12
CA ALA A 536 -6.60 -10.65 4.02
C ALA A 536 -7.94 -10.68 3.26
N THR A 537 -8.92 -11.44 3.77
CA THR A 537 -10.26 -11.55 3.16
C THR A 537 -11.25 -10.50 3.68
N ASP A 538 -10.88 -9.77 4.73
CA ASP A 538 -11.65 -8.67 5.30
C ASP A 538 -10.83 -7.38 5.15
N LEU A 539 -11.19 -6.55 4.17
CA LEU A 539 -10.61 -5.22 3.92
C LEU A 539 -11.25 -4.18 4.86
N GLY A 540 -11.38 -4.53 6.14
CA GLY A 540 -12.07 -3.72 7.14
C GLY A 540 -11.57 -2.28 7.16
N GLY A 541 -12.50 -1.32 7.07
CA GLY A 541 -12.21 0.11 6.96
C GLY A 541 -12.11 0.66 5.53
N PHE A 542 -12.60 -0.06 4.51
CA PHE A 542 -12.62 0.40 3.11
C PHE A 542 -13.57 1.62 2.87
N CYS A 543 -13.07 2.81 3.19
CA CYS A 543 -13.81 4.07 3.20
C CYS A 543 -13.75 4.84 1.86
N PHE A 544 -14.19 4.22 0.77
CA PHE A 544 -14.47 4.91 -0.51
C PHE A 544 -15.98 5.09 -0.78
N GLU A 545 -16.78 5.12 0.29
CA GLU A 545 -18.21 5.47 0.24
C GLU A 545 -18.42 6.99 0.21
N LEU A 546 -17.61 7.73 1.00
CA LEU A 546 -17.64 9.18 1.15
C LEU A 546 -16.28 9.78 0.78
N PHE A 547 -16.26 10.87 0.00
CA PHE A 547 -15.08 11.73 -0.09
C PHE A 547 -14.95 12.53 1.21
N ALA A 548 -13.89 12.34 1.98
CA ALA A 548 -13.57 13.14 3.15
C ALA A 548 -12.15 13.70 3.05
N HIS A 549 -11.97 15.01 3.18
CA HIS A 549 -10.66 15.66 3.18
C HIS A 549 -10.63 16.90 4.07
N CYS A 550 -9.76 16.89 5.07
CA CYS A 550 -9.43 18.05 5.90
C CYS A 550 -8.09 18.65 5.43
N THR A 551 -8.04 19.98 5.32
CA THR A 551 -6.84 20.76 4.93
C THR A 551 -6.90 22.17 5.54
N THR A 552 -5.86 22.98 5.36
CA THR A 552 -5.87 24.40 5.74
C THR A 552 -5.70 25.28 4.50
N PHE A 553 -6.66 26.15 4.23
CA PHE A 553 -6.54 27.19 3.20
C PHE A 553 -6.84 28.57 3.81
N TYR A 554 -6.06 29.58 3.43
CA TYR A 554 -6.23 30.96 3.92
C TYR A 554 -6.23 31.11 5.45
N GLY A 555 -5.56 30.21 6.17
CA GLY A 555 -5.54 30.20 7.64
C GLY A 555 -6.85 29.74 8.28
N TYR A 556 -7.73 29.10 7.51
CA TYR A 556 -8.91 28.39 8.01
C TYR A 556 -8.75 26.88 7.83
N LYS A 557 -9.22 26.12 8.81
CA LYS A 557 -9.58 24.70 8.65
C LYS A 557 -10.64 24.61 7.54
N ILE A 558 -10.43 23.70 6.60
CA ILE A 558 -11.36 23.41 5.51
C ILE A 558 -11.63 21.91 5.54
N VAL A 559 -12.91 21.53 5.67
CA VAL A 559 -13.35 20.14 5.56
C VAL A 559 -14.27 20.01 4.35
N LEU A 560 -13.98 19.03 3.49
CA LEU A 560 -14.69 18.74 2.26
C LEU A 560 -15.29 17.34 2.37
N LEU A 561 -16.62 17.25 2.30
CA LEU A 561 -17.38 16.02 2.48
C LEU A 561 -18.24 15.70 1.25
N GLY A 562 -18.30 14.44 0.84
CA GLY A 562 -19.20 13.95 -0.20
C GLY A 562 -18.98 14.57 -1.58
N ASP A 563 -20.07 14.75 -2.34
CA ASP A 563 -20.06 15.50 -3.60
C ASP A 563 -20.21 17.00 -3.36
N PHE A 564 -19.26 17.58 -2.62
CA PHE A 564 -19.22 19.00 -2.22
C PHE A 564 -19.21 20.00 -3.38
N GLN A 565 -18.96 19.54 -4.62
CA GLN A 565 -19.02 20.34 -5.85
C GLN A 565 -20.26 20.09 -6.71
N ALA A 566 -21.21 19.27 -6.23
CA ALA A 566 -22.41 18.86 -6.95
C ALA A 566 -22.16 18.27 -8.36
N LYS A 567 -21.00 17.62 -8.58
CA LYS A 567 -20.58 17.10 -9.90
C LYS A 567 -21.37 15.89 -10.35
N ASN A 568 -21.86 15.10 -9.39
CA ASN A 568 -22.56 13.84 -9.62
C ASN A 568 -24.07 13.97 -9.36
N GLN A 569 -24.59 15.18 -9.12
CA GLN A 569 -26.00 15.35 -8.76
C GLN A 569 -26.95 15.40 -9.97
N PRO A 570 -28.12 14.73 -9.89
CA PRO A 570 -29.16 14.84 -10.89
C PRO A 570 -29.89 16.20 -10.83
N PRO A 571 -30.61 16.60 -11.89
CA PRO A 571 -31.31 17.88 -11.93
C PRO A 571 -32.36 18.00 -10.81
N GLY A 572 -32.27 19.06 -10.01
CA GLY A 572 -33.11 19.25 -8.83
C GLY A 572 -32.32 19.58 -7.55
N TRP A 573 -30.99 19.43 -7.58
CA TRP A 573 -30.14 19.83 -6.45
C TRP A 573 -30.13 21.35 -6.21
N TYR A 574 -29.84 21.74 -4.97
CA TYR A 574 -29.73 23.12 -4.51
C TYR A 574 -28.65 23.24 -3.42
N ILE A 575 -28.39 24.47 -2.97
CA ILE A 575 -27.40 24.80 -1.94
C ILE A 575 -28.09 25.44 -0.77
N ASN A 576 -27.79 24.96 0.44
CA ASN A 576 -28.04 25.69 1.68
C ASN A 576 -26.67 26.17 2.19
N GLU A 577 -26.44 27.49 2.23
CA GLU A 577 -25.18 28.09 2.68
C GLU A 577 -25.45 29.13 3.78
N ARG A 578 -24.57 29.18 4.78
CA ARG A 578 -24.63 30.15 5.87
C ARG A 578 -23.24 30.56 6.33
N ILE A 579 -23.06 31.86 6.54
CA ILE A 579 -21.96 32.42 7.34
C ILE A 579 -22.40 32.38 8.81
N ILE A 580 -21.73 31.57 9.63
CA ILE A 580 -22.01 31.45 11.07
C ILE A 580 -21.35 32.61 11.83
N THR A 581 -20.09 32.91 11.50
CA THR A 581 -19.34 34.08 11.97
C THR A 581 -18.39 34.58 10.88
N ASP A 582 -17.72 35.72 11.09
CA ASP A 582 -16.72 36.28 10.16
C ASP A 582 -15.58 35.31 9.77
N GLY A 583 -15.40 34.20 10.49
CA GLY A 583 -14.42 33.14 10.21
C GLY A 583 -15.00 31.74 10.02
N GLN A 584 -16.33 31.57 10.01
CA GLN A 584 -17.00 30.28 9.85
C GLN A 584 -18.07 30.33 8.76
N LEU A 585 -17.96 29.44 7.77
CA LEU A 585 -18.95 29.26 6.70
C LEU A 585 -19.27 27.78 6.55
N VAL A 586 -20.56 27.48 6.46
CA VAL A 586 -21.09 26.14 6.22
C VAL A 586 -21.89 26.15 4.93
N ARG A 587 -21.63 25.18 4.07
CA ARG A 587 -22.31 25.02 2.78
C ARG A 587 -22.65 23.56 2.55
N CYS A 588 -23.91 23.28 2.26
CA CYS A 588 -24.45 21.94 2.00
C CYS A 588 -24.97 21.85 0.56
N VAL A 589 -24.59 20.78 -0.15
CA VAL A 589 -25.20 20.36 -1.41
C VAL A 589 -26.38 19.45 -1.06
N MET A 590 -27.59 19.84 -1.43
CA MET A 590 -28.83 19.17 -1.08
C MET A 590 -29.53 18.62 -2.33
N HIS A 591 -30.20 17.47 -2.21
CA HIS A 591 -31.09 16.92 -3.23
C HIS A 591 -32.19 16.09 -2.58
N ASP A 592 -33.47 16.35 -2.91
CA ASP A 592 -34.64 15.73 -2.29
C ASP A 592 -34.55 15.71 -0.75
N HIS A 593 -34.32 16.88 -0.12
CA HIS A 593 -34.16 17.06 1.32
C HIS A 593 -33.03 16.24 1.98
N ARG A 594 -32.07 15.71 1.21
CA ARG A 594 -30.96 14.88 1.69
C ARG A 594 -29.61 15.47 1.33
N MET A 595 -28.70 15.54 2.30
CA MET A 595 -27.35 16.04 2.08
C MET A 595 -26.53 15.11 1.16
N GLN A 596 -25.77 15.71 0.24
CA GLN A 596 -24.99 15.03 -0.78
C GLN A 596 -23.50 15.37 -0.70
N GLY A 597 -23.16 16.49 -0.08
CA GLY A 597 -21.81 16.93 0.17
C GLY A 597 -21.80 18.25 0.94
N ALA A 598 -20.67 18.59 1.54
CA ALA A 598 -20.52 19.82 2.30
C ALA A 598 -19.13 20.43 2.17
N VAL A 599 -19.08 21.74 2.34
CA VAL A 599 -17.86 22.51 2.58
C VAL A 599 -18.02 23.19 3.94
N LEU A 600 -17.11 22.87 4.85
CA LEU A 600 -17.02 23.46 6.19
C LEU A 600 -15.75 24.29 6.26
N ILE A 601 -15.88 25.54 6.70
CA ILE A 601 -14.79 26.51 6.81
C ILE A 601 -14.76 27.03 8.24
N GLY A 602 -13.58 27.02 8.86
CA GLY A 602 -13.39 27.32 10.28
C GLY A 602 -13.62 26.10 11.18
N GLU A 603 -13.63 26.30 12.49
CA GLU A 603 -14.02 25.27 13.46
C GLU A 603 -15.54 25.22 13.52
N THR A 604 -16.16 24.33 12.75
CA THR A 604 -17.64 24.26 12.63
C THR A 604 -18.30 23.34 13.65
N GLU A 605 -17.59 22.33 14.15
CA GLU A 605 -18.15 21.29 15.06
C GLU A 605 -19.33 20.53 14.41
N LEU A 606 -19.30 20.35 13.08
CA LEU A 606 -20.36 19.73 12.27
C LEU A 606 -19.85 18.58 11.38
N GLU A 607 -18.56 18.31 11.42
CA GLU A 607 -17.85 17.36 10.56
C GLU A 607 -18.44 15.95 10.62
N GLU A 608 -18.58 15.38 11.83
CA GLU A 608 -19.13 14.04 12.03
C GLU A 608 -20.64 13.99 11.74
N VAL A 609 -21.39 14.99 12.18
CA VAL A 609 -22.84 15.10 11.91
C VAL A 609 -23.09 15.08 10.40
N PHE A 610 -22.33 15.85 9.63
CA PHE A 610 -22.52 15.96 8.18
C PHE A 610 -22.01 14.72 7.44
N GLU A 611 -20.92 14.09 7.89
CA GLU A 611 -20.48 12.78 7.40
C GLU A 611 -21.59 11.73 7.58
N ASN A 612 -22.19 11.66 8.78
CA ASN A 612 -23.30 10.75 9.09
C ASN A 612 -24.57 11.09 8.28
N LEU A 613 -24.92 12.36 8.10
CA LEU A 613 -26.07 12.79 7.27
C LEU A 613 -25.91 12.35 5.80
N ILE A 614 -24.71 12.47 5.24
CA ILE A 614 -24.43 12.06 3.86
C ILE A 614 -24.43 10.53 3.76
N LEU A 615 -23.75 9.81 4.66
CA LEU A 615 -23.67 8.34 4.63
C LEU A 615 -25.02 7.66 4.84
N ASN A 616 -25.78 8.08 5.87
CA ASN A 616 -27.11 7.55 6.14
C ASN A 616 -28.17 8.04 5.13
N GLN A 617 -27.83 9.05 4.32
CA GLN A 617 -28.77 9.76 3.44
C GLN A 617 -30.03 10.22 4.20
N THR A 618 -29.87 10.75 5.41
CA THR A 618 -31.00 11.12 6.28
C THR A 618 -31.89 12.16 5.61
N ASP A 619 -33.22 11.98 5.74
CA ASP A 619 -34.20 12.95 5.25
C ASP A 619 -34.29 14.13 6.22
N MET A 620 -34.18 15.36 5.70
CA MET A 620 -34.14 16.58 6.49
C MET A 620 -35.35 17.49 6.26
N GLU A 621 -36.41 17.03 5.58
CA GLU A 621 -37.59 17.86 5.21
C GLU A 621 -38.16 18.66 6.40
N ASP A 622 -38.22 18.07 7.60
CA ASP A 622 -38.76 18.70 8.81
C ASP A 622 -37.83 19.77 9.46
N ILE A 623 -36.55 19.84 9.08
CA ILE A 623 -35.53 20.72 9.70
C ILE A 623 -34.72 21.57 8.71
N GLU A 624 -34.89 21.37 7.41
CA GLU A 624 -33.99 21.92 6.38
C GLU A 624 -33.95 23.46 6.31
N ASP A 625 -35.02 24.15 6.68
CA ASP A 625 -35.03 25.62 6.72
C ASP A 625 -34.16 26.17 7.88
N ASP A 626 -34.03 25.43 8.98
CA ASP A 626 -33.44 25.92 10.23
C ASP A 626 -32.14 25.19 10.65
N PHE A 627 -31.76 24.05 10.08
CA PHE A 627 -30.63 23.20 10.57
C PHE A 627 -29.24 23.90 10.59
N LEU A 628 -29.08 25.04 9.93
CA LEU A 628 -27.86 25.87 9.99
C LEU A 628 -27.95 27.02 11.02
N GLU A 629 -29.05 27.15 11.77
CA GLU A 629 -29.18 28.12 12.87
C GLU A 629 -28.24 27.74 14.03
N PRO A 630 -27.33 28.63 14.50
CA PRO A 630 -26.39 28.33 15.59
C PRO A 630 -27.04 28.08 16.97
N ALA A 631 -28.36 28.14 17.06
CA ALA A 631 -29.14 27.85 18.25
C ALA A 631 -29.78 26.45 18.22
N ILE A 632 -29.64 25.73 17.10
CA ILE A 632 -30.06 24.33 16.93
C ILE A 632 -28.82 23.47 17.10
N ASP A 633 -28.85 22.61 18.10
CA ASP A 633 -27.94 21.48 18.20
C ASP A 633 -28.46 20.38 17.26
N LEU A 634 -27.61 19.89 16.37
CA LEU A 634 -27.98 18.83 15.44
C LEU A 634 -27.76 17.43 16.01
N GLU A 635 -26.93 17.28 17.04
CA GLU A 635 -26.73 15.98 17.71
C GLU A 635 -28.06 15.52 18.36
N ASP A 636 -28.79 16.45 18.97
CA ASP A 636 -30.13 16.28 19.56
C ASP A 636 -31.20 15.72 18.59
N TYR A 637 -30.97 15.76 17.26
CA TYR A 637 -31.89 15.25 16.24
C TYR A 637 -31.56 13.83 15.74
N PHE A 638 -30.38 13.28 16.06
CA PHE A 638 -29.90 12.02 15.49
C PHE A 638 -29.56 10.92 16.52
N ASP A 639 -29.71 11.21 17.82
CA ASP A 639 -29.77 10.26 18.95
C ASP A 639 -31.14 9.50 19.05
#